data_AF-A0A7S1KSW5-F1
#
_entry.id   AF-A0A7S1KSW5-F1
#
_cell.length_a   1.000
_cell.length_b   1.000
_cell.length_c   1.000
_cell.angle_alpha   90.00
_cell.angle_beta   90.00
_cell.angle_gamma   90.00
#
_symmetry.space_group_name_H-M   'P 1'
#
loop_
_entity.id
_entity.type
_entity.pdbx_description
1 polymer ?
#
loop_
_entity_poly.entity_id
_entity_poly.type
_entity_poly.pdbx_seq_one_letter_code
_entity_poly.pdbx_strand_id
1 'polypeptide(L)'
;FPHNMTDPTTDPSSPATEAKQNLQENAVKVQEAEEIAEDSNSANNNNDEDDLLVNVSEKTTDNVAPAVTEDDNEKSSASSTPVPDSVKDDLASDKSLQDIELKEQPLSNVVSKDRLLTSDGDASDAESNDGHLKLPGEDKVTEPGKLLPIISFAMSAVCALLFLVAFVFFVLIIAKTPGLKGTVADQTPRGDERINFPIIDFAVPIEAVVCAIASGFLALTFMLVLAGRVLLQPVGIKEKNGAKMYLISQQIAVGARSFLIVEGVVLSVFVVIVFCLLLIIYGILYAFDKTAERGIVVPTPVCFLAGAITSAATAVIGMTIATRSNVRTAHAARVGGLEHALHVAFDGGTVMGMSVVGLGLSVLGIFYLIFRDVKALSGFGFGASSIALFARVGGGIFTKAADVGADLVGKVEAGIPEDDPRNPAVIADNVGDNVGDVAGMGSDLFESYVGSVIAAATLGSEMFQARGVALPFYLAAGGILCSIVGTFFVSTGVARFIPFPRADPNSKNLQTRLLWAIRKGIMVAAGLNILVAGGIIFGVFYDEIHPTAWCLYACYVLGLVSGVLIGFCTELFTADVYPPVKMIARSGITGSATVVIKGLSVGMMSSAPPVIIVGAAILGCMYLGDYAGSRNSVIEAAFGKAGVYGISIAAVGMLSTLGVTLATDAYGPVADNAGGLAEMAGLPEEVRQKTDALDSLGNTTAATGKGFAIGSAVLTALALMNAFTRASGIGNATIDLLEQRVIFGLLIGALLPFIFAALTMDAVNKCAMDVIKEVRRQFRTIEGLMEFKAHADHAKCVAICTRASLREMIIPGTIAVVVPVVIGFAGRQQMLAGMLAGSISSGFLLAVTMSNAGGAWDNAKKLVEAKGVYDPDNDVTYKKNSECHKATVVGDTVGDPFKDVSGPSLNVLIKLMSIVSLVIAPFLKAIYS
;
A
#
# COMPACT_ATOMS: atom_id res chain seq x y z
N PHE A 1 42.94 8.54 32.15
CA PHE A 1 44.25 9.05 32.63
C PHE A 1 44.04 10.41 33.27
N PRO A 2 44.72 10.73 34.37
CA PRO A 2 45.45 9.83 35.30
C PRO A 2 44.44 9.07 36.21
N HIS A 3 44.72 7.97 36.93
CA HIS A 3 45.89 7.32 37.57
C HIS A 3 46.02 7.56 39.09
N ASN A 4 46.02 6.45 39.84
CA ASN A 4 46.06 6.38 41.31
C ASN A 4 47.49 6.49 41.88
N MET A 5 47.57 6.91 43.16
CA MET A 5 48.48 6.48 44.23
C MET A 5 47.97 7.16 45.54
N THR A 6 48.10 6.63 46.77
CA THR A 6 48.96 5.58 47.34
C THR A 6 48.18 4.54 48.19
N ASP A 7 48.90 3.54 48.72
CA ASP A 7 48.41 2.37 49.47
C ASP A 7 48.63 2.55 51.03
N PRO A 8 48.82 1.53 51.92
CA PRO A 8 47.91 1.33 53.07
C PRO A 8 48.58 1.45 54.47
N THR A 9 47.79 1.41 55.56
CA THR A 9 48.12 0.60 56.78
C THR A 9 46.99 0.53 57.84
N THR A 10 46.83 -0.68 58.36
CA THR A 10 46.24 -1.18 59.64
C THR A 10 45.68 -0.23 60.73
N ASP A 11 44.48 -0.60 61.18
CA ASP A 11 43.78 -0.27 62.46
C ASP A 11 44.60 -0.55 63.73
N PRO A 12 44.34 0.10 64.90
CA PRO A 12 43.52 -0.58 65.91
C PRO A 12 42.57 0.29 66.79
N SER A 13 41.28 -0.04 66.73
CA SER A 13 40.33 -0.23 67.85
C SER A 13 39.98 0.90 68.84
N SER A 14 38.67 1.18 68.95
CA SER A 14 37.93 1.24 70.23
C SER A 14 36.41 1.02 70.00
N PRO A 15 35.75 -0.01 70.58
CA PRO A 15 34.43 -0.44 70.09
C PRO A 15 33.23 -0.24 71.06
N ALA A 16 32.18 0.40 70.56
CA ALA A 16 30.76 0.15 70.86
C ALA A 16 29.95 0.68 69.66
N THR A 17 28.96 -0.02 69.09
CA THR A 17 28.14 -1.11 69.64
C THR A 17 28.10 -2.32 68.71
N GLU A 18 28.21 -3.53 69.27
CA GLU A 18 28.08 -4.81 68.54
C GLU A 18 26.60 -5.12 68.19
N ALA A 19 26.21 -5.86 67.14
CA ALA A 19 26.90 -6.77 66.22
C ALA A 19 27.27 -8.17 66.77
N LYS A 20 26.29 -8.88 67.36
CA LYS A 20 26.23 -10.33 67.67
C LYS A 20 24.76 -10.71 68.00
N GLN A 21 24.28 -11.95 67.89
CA GLN A 21 24.95 -13.24 67.71
C GLN A 21 24.04 -14.31 67.04
N ASN A 22 24.59 -15.52 66.85
CA ASN A 22 23.93 -16.82 66.66
C ASN A 22 23.27 -17.13 65.30
N LEU A 23 24.10 -17.72 64.43
CA LEU A 23 23.72 -18.97 63.75
C LEU A 23 23.53 -20.08 64.80
N GLN A 24 22.30 -20.52 65.07
CA GLN A 24 22.02 -21.84 65.66
C GLN A 24 20.53 -22.19 65.51
N GLU A 25 20.26 -23.47 65.20
CA GLU A 25 18.93 -24.12 65.14
C GLU A 25 17.90 -23.58 64.09
N ASN A 26 17.20 -24.40 63.31
CA ASN A 26 17.48 -25.78 62.91
C ASN A 26 16.83 -26.12 61.55
N ALA A 27 17.51 -27.01 60.82
CA ALA A 27 17.01 -28.15 60.04
C ALA A 27 15.46 -28.37 59.88
N VAL A 28 14.90 -28.85 58.76
CA VAL A 28 15.52 -29.49 57.56
C VAL A 28 14.50 -29.73 56.41
N LYS A 29 14.94 -29.63 55.14
CA LYS A 29 14.40 -30.27 53.88
C LYS A 29 12.90 -30.06 53.51
N VAL A 30 12.38 -30.21 52.27
CA VAL A 30 12.75 -30.87 50.99
C VAL A 30 12.43 -32.38 50.91
N GLN A 31 11.30 -32.71 50.27
CA GLN A 31 10.83 -34.08 49.93
C GLN A 31 10.52 -34.97 51.18
N GLU A 32 9.69 -36.02 51.10
CA GLU A 32 9.08 -36.71 49.93
C GLU A 32 7.61 -37.09 50.21
N ALA A 33 7.09 -38.17 49.61
CA ALA A 33 5.67 -38.58 49.66
C ALA A 33 5.34 -39.64 50.76
N GLU A 34 4.20 -40.34 50.58
CA GLU A 34 3.70 -41.51 51.35
C GLU A 34 2.92 -41.22 52.67
N GLU A 35 1.63 -40.90 52.50
CA GLU A 35 0.45 -41.76 52.80
C GLU A 35 0.31 -42.54 54.14
N ILE A 36 -0.95 -42.91 54.48
CA ILE A 36 -1.41 -43.82 55.55
C ILE A 36 -1.47 -43.21 56.98
N ALA A 37 -2.56 -43.28 57.75
CA ALA A 37 -3.99 -43.55 57.47
C ALA A 37 -4.86 -43.20 58.71
N GLU A 38 -6.19 -43.11 58.50
CA GLU A 38 -7.28 -43.29 59.50
C GLU A 38 -7.39 -42.27 60.67
N ASP A 39 -8.56 -42.00 61.26
CA ASP A 39 -9.88 -42.66 61.16
C ASP A 39 -11.07 -41.66 61.27
N SER A 40 -12.27 -42.13 60.89
CA SER A 40 -13.63 -41.55 61.07
C SER A 40 -13.99 -40.28 60.27
N ASN A 41 -15.18 -40.14 59.67
CA ASN A 41 -16.27 -41.06 59.28
C ASN A 41 -16.97 -40.41 58.07
N SER A 42 -17.29 -41.09 56.96
CA SER A 42 -18.41 -42.04 56.74
C SER A 42 -19.81 -41.41 56.96
N ALA A 43 -20.84 -41.63 56.13
CA ALA A 43 -20.97 -42.43 54.90
C ALA A 43 -22.19 -41.99 54.04
N ASN A 44 -22.28 -42.53 52.82
CA ASN A 44 -23.46 -42.69 51.94
C ASN A 44 -24.27 -41.43 51.49
N ASN A 45 -24.73 -41.27 50.24
CA ASN A 45 -25.20 -42.17 49.16
C ASN A 45 -26.73 -42.39 49.15
N ASN A 46 -27.30 -42.42 47.93
CA ASN A 46 -28.67 -42.79 47.54
C ASN A 46 -29.86 -41.82 47.86
N ASN A 47 -30.47 -41.35 46.76
CA ASN A 47 -31.85 -41.66 46.35
C ASN A 47 -33.05 -40.72 46.62
N ASP A 48 -33.98 -40.85 45.66
CA ASP A 48 -35.44 -40.61 45.67
C ASP A 48 -35.95 -39.15 45.86
N GLU A 49 -36.99 -38.67 45.17
CA GLU A 49 -37.82 -39.32 44.13
C GLU A 49 -38.40 -38.29 43.13
N ASP A 50 -38.75 -38.84 41.97
CA ASP A 50 -39.46 -38.34 40.78
C ASP A 50 -40.53 -37.21 40.94
N ASP A 51 -40.76 -36.43 39.87
CA ASP A 51 -41.80 -36.72 38.84
C ASP A 51 -42.60 -35.51 38.25
N LEU A 52 -43.21 -35.78 37.09
CA LEU A 52 -44.40 -35.18 36.44
C LEU A 52 -44.49 -33.68 36.06
N LEU A 53 -44.32 -33.46 34.75
CA LEU A 53 -45.34 -32.97 33.79
C LEU A 53 -45.90 -31.51 33.79
N VAL A 54 -45.94 -30.98 32.55
CA VAL A 54 -47.10 -30.31 31.89
C VAL A 54 -47.48 -28.88 32.32
N ASN A 55 -46.93 -27.91 31.56
CA ASN A 55 -47.59 -27.18 30.45
C ASN A 55 -48.89 -26.36 30.70
N VAL A 56 -49.18 -25.47 29.74
CA VAL A 56 -50.40 -24.66 29.52
C VAL A 56 -50.45 -23.29 30.22
N SER A 57 -50.96 -22.32 29.47
CA SER A 57 -51.13 -20.88 29.76
C SER A 57 -52.52 -20.54 30.31
N GLU A 58 -52.71 -19.36 30.92
CA GLU A 58 -53.57 -18.32 30.29
C GLU A 58 -53.41 -16.90 30.89
N LYS A 59 -54.40 -16.01 30.67
CA LYS A 59 -54.32 -14.54 30.75
C LYS A 59 -55.11 -13.93 31.93
N THR A 60 -55.00 -12.60 32.00
CA THR A 60 -56.07 -11.58 32.28
C THR A 60 -56.35 -11.11 33.71
N THR A 61 -56.14 -9.78 33.91
CA THR A 61 -56.92 -8.83 34.77
C THR A 61 -56.83 -9.00 36.32
N ASP A 62 -57.04 -7.98 37.17
CA ASP A 62 -57.69 -6.66 36.94
C ASP A 62 -57.29 -5.53 37.94
N ASN A 63 -57.62 -4.27 37.59
CA ASN A 63 -57.91 -3.07 38.41
C ASN A 63 -57.07 -2.59 39.64
N VAL A 64 -56.96 -1.24 39.78
CA VAL A 64 -57.50 -0.38 40.88
C VAL A 64 -56.82 1.02 40.93
N ALA A 65 -57.60 2.07 41.24
CA ALA A 65 -57.14 3.42 41.65
C ALA A 65 -58.02 3.91 42.84
N PRO A 66 -57.63 4.92 43.66
CA PRO A 66 -58.12 6.29 43.39
C PRO A 66 -57.30 7.50 43.96
N ALA A 67 -57.52 8.71 43.39
CA ALA A 67 -57.82 10.03 44.03
C ALA A 67 -56.90 10.64 45.16
N VAL A 68 -56.79 11.96 45.44
CA VAL A 68 -57.30 13.29 44.95
C VAL A 68 -56.50 14.39 45.71
N THR A 69 -56.43 15.70 45.39
CA THR A 69 -57.12 16.58 44.39
C THR A 69 -56.13 17.10 43.30
N GLU A 70 -55.86 18.37 42.93
CA GLU A 70 -56.32 19.74 43.33
C GLU A 70 -56.20 20.77 42.17
N ASP A 71 -56.65 22.01 42.44
CA ASP A 71 -57.05 23.10 41.51
C ASP A 71 -55.87 23.89 40.83
N ASP A 72 -56.05 24.76 39.81
CA ASP A 72 -57.26 25.52 39.45
C ASP A 72 -57.44 26.00 37.96
N ASN A 73 -58.71 26.05 37.54
CA ASN A 73 -59.41 26.88 36.51
C ASN A 73 -59.21 26.76 34.96
N GLU A 74 -60.28 27.15 34.23
CA GLU A 74 -60.57 26.83 32.79
C GLU A 74 -60.94 28.03 31.87
N LYS A 75 -60.93 27.82 30.52
CA LYS A 75 -62.00 28.08 29.49
C LYS A 75 -61.43 28.47 28.09
N SER A 76 -62.07 28.22 26.94
CA SER A 76 -63.20 27.34 26.52
C SER A 76 -63.20 27.16 24.98
N SER A 77 -64.11 26.36 24.41
CA SER A 77 -64.13 25.91 23.00
C SER A 77 -65.17 26.60 22.08
N ALA A 78 -65.03 26.46 20.74
CA ALA A 78 -66.11 26.43 19.71
C ALA A 78 -65.53 26.26 18.27
N SER A 79 -66.38 26.16 17.23
CA SER A 79 -66.03 25.76 15.86
C SER A 79 -66.70 26.62 14.75
N SER A 80 -66.40 26.29 13.47
CA SER A 80 -67.10 26.60 12.19
C SER A 80 -66.34 27.43 11.13
N THR A 81 -66.80 27.29 9.88
CA THR A 81 -66.27 27.70 8.55
C THR A 81 -66.85 29.07 8.08
N PRO A 82 -66.50 29.70 6.92
CA PRO A 82 -66.04 29.11 5.64
C PRO A 82 -65.04 29.93 4.76
N VAL A 83 -64.88 29.44 3.52
CA VAL A 83 -64.13 29.95 2.37
C VAL A 83 -64.83 31.16 1.69
N PRO A 84 -64.07 31.99 0.94
CA PRO A 84 -64.56 32.42 -0.39
C PRO A 84 -63.56 32.19 -1.52
N ASP A 85 -64.06 31.74 -2.67
CA ASP A 85 -63.31 31.59 -3.93
C ASP A 85 -63.22 32.89 -4.75
N SER A 86 -62.31 32.89 -5.73
CA SER A 86 -62.59 33.13 -7.17
C SER A 86 -61.86 34.29 -7.88
N VAL A 87 -61.59 34.06 -9.19
CA VAL A 87 -61.25 35.04 -10.26
C VAL A 87 -59.88 35.75 -10.12
N LYS A 88 -59.03 35.91 -11.16
CA LYS A 88 -58.70 35.17 -12.41
C LYS A 88 -57.49 35.90 -13.06
N ASP A 89 -56.89 35.31 -14.10
CA ASP A 89 -56.19 35.91 -15.27
C ASP A 89 -55.57 37.34 -15.08
N ASP A 90 -54.27 37.61 -15.27
CA ASP A 90 -53.57 37.33 -16.54
C ASP A 90 -52.01 37.47 -16.52
N LEU A 91 -51.37 36.84 -17.52
CA LEU A 91 -50.13 37.20 -18.25
C LEU A 91 -48.77 37.54 -17.55
N ALA A 92 -47.86 36.55 -17.67
CA ALA A 92 -46.59 36.61 -18.44
C ALA A 92 -45.24 37.08 -17.84
N SER A 93 -44.21 36.28 -18.17
CA SER A 93 -42.74 36.48 -18.02
C SER A 93 -42.18 36.59 -16.59
N ASP A 94 -40.98 36.05 -16.28
CA ASP A 94 -39.99 35.37 -17.12
C ASP A 94 -39.38 34.13 -16.42
N LYS A 95 -38.88 33.17 -17.20
CA LYS A 95 -38.27 31.90 -16.72
C LYS A 95 -36.80 31.82 -17.13
N SER A 96 -35.89 31.92 -16.16
CA SER A 96 -34.51 31.45 -16.33
C SER A 96 -33.91 31.01 -14.99
N LEU A 97 -32.83 30.21 -15.03
CA LEU A 97 -32.02 29.76 -13.89
C LEU A 97 -32.66 28.75 -12.90
N GLN A 98 -33.48 27.82 -13.41
CA GLN A 98 -33.61 26.48 -12.83
C GLN A 98 -33.99 25.51 -13.96
N ASP A 99 -32.96 24.86 -14.54
CA ASP A 99 -32.98 23.60 -15.31
C ASP A 99 -31.60 23.43 -15.99
N ILE A 100 -30.68 22.68 -15.36
CA ILE A 100 -29.49 22.13 -16.02
C ILE A 100 -29.50 20.62 -15.77
N GLU A 101 -30.35 19.92 -16.52
CA GLU A 101 -30.28 18.47 -16.62
C GLU A 101 -28.96 18.08 -17.31
N LEU A 102 -28.05 17.47 -16.56
CA LEU A 102 -26.95 16.71 -17.15
C LEU A 102 -27.55 15.50 -17.87
N LYS A 103 -27.74 15.64 -19.20
CA LYS A 103 -28.27 14.57 -20.06
C LYS A 103 -27.46 13.29 -19.88
N GLU A 104 -28.07 12.31 -19.22
CA GLU A 104 -27.58 10.93 -19.26
C GLU A 104 -27.60 10.44 -20.71
N GLN A 105 -26.43 10.23 -21.30
CA GLN A 105 -26.33 9.43 -22.52
C GLN A 105 -26.36 7.94 -22.10
N PRO A 106 -27.35 7.15 -22.55
CA PRO A 106 -27.41 5.74 -22.20
C PRO A 106 -26.23 5.00 -22.84
N LEU A 107 -25.63 4.07 -22.08
CA LEU A 107 -24.46 3.28 -22.49
C LEU A 107 -24.76 2.23 -23.59
N SER A 108 -25.90 2.36 -24.29
CA SER A 108 -26.49 1.36 -25.19
C SER A 108 -25.89 1.33 -26.60
N ASN A 109 -25.22 2.39 -27.04
CA ASN A 109 -24.92 2.59 -28.47
C ASN A 109 -23.56 2.02 -28.94
N VAL A 110 -22.91 1.18 -28.12
CA VAL A 110 -21.66 0.46 -28.48
C VAL A 110 -21.88 -1.06 -28.58
N VAL A 111 -23.03 -1.58 -28.17
CA VAL A 111 -23.40 -3.00 -28.32
C VAL A 111 -24.69 -3.11 -29.13
N SER A 112 -24.55 -3.29 -30.44
CA SER A 112 -25.69 -3.62 -31.32
C SER A 112 -26.24 -5.00 -30.95
N LYS A 113 -27.47 -5.01 -30.42
CA LYS A 113 -28.19 -6.21 -30.01
C LYS A 113 -28.62 -7.11 -31.19
N ASP A 114 -28.98 -8.34 -30.83
CA ASP A 114 -29.88 -9.25 -31.55
C ASP A 114 -29.48 -9.75 -32.95
N ARG A 115 -28.52 -10.70 -33.01
CA ARG A 115 -28.51 -11.75 -34.07
C ARG A 115 -27.65 -13.02 -33.88
N LEU A 116 -27.23 -13.38 -32.66
CA LEU A 116 -26.29 -14.51 -32.45
C LEU A 116 -26.72 -15.63 -31.47
N LEU A 117 -27.89 -15.55 -30.82
CA LEU A 117 -28.34 -16.55 -29.85
C LEU A 117 -29.87 -16.84 -29.94
N THR A 118 -30.33 -17.29 -31.11
CA THR A 118 -31.68 -17.88 -31.28
C THR A 118 -31.66 -18.97 -32.35
N SER A 119 -31.48 -20.23 -31.94
CA SER A 119 -31.79 -21.41 -32.77
C SER A 119 -31.95 -22.65 -31.89
N ASP A 120 -33.10 -22.78 -31.23
CA ASP A 120 -33.60 -24.12 -30.91
C ASP A 120 -33.96 -24.81 -32.25
N GLY A 121 -33.47 -26.03 -32.44
CA GLY A 121 -33.62 -26.79 -33.68
C GLY A 121 -33.05 -28.21 -33.52
N ASP A 122 -33.86 -29.19 -33.87
CA ASP A 122 -33.74 -30.60 -33.48
C ASP A 122 -32.39 -31.31 -33.73
N ALA A 123 -32.14 -32.34 -32.93
CA ALA A 123 -30.90 -33.11 -32.94
C ALA A 123 -30.93 -34.30 -33.93
N SER A 124 -30.57 -34.07 -35.18
CA SER A 124 -30.01 -35.09 -36.09
C SER A 124 -29.26 -34.46 -37.27
N ASP A 125 -28.28 -35.18 -37.81
CA ASP A 125 -27.66 -35.01 -39.14
C ASP A 125 -26.89 -33.69 -39.45
N ALA A 126 -25.64 -33.59 -38.96
CA ALA A 126 -24.58 -32.81 -39.63
C ALA A 126 -23.16 -33.21 -39.17
N GLU A 127 -22.52 -34.16 -39.83
CA GLU A 127 -21.05 -34.29 -39.75
C GLU A 127 -20.35 -33.24 -40.64
N SER A 128 -19.16 -32.81 -40.23
CA SER A 128 -18.20 -32.00 -41.01
C SER A 128 -18.63 -30.59 -41.49
N ASN A 129 -18.20 -29.55 -40.77
CA ASN A 129 -17.63 -28.33 -41.38
C ASN A 129 -16.88 -27.48 -40.34
N ASP A 130 -15.62 -27.10 -40.65
CA ASP A 130 -14.80 -26.24 -39.79
C ASP A 130 -15.21 -24.76 -39.89
N GLY A 131 -16.10 -24.34 -39.00
CA GLY A 131 -16.60 -22.96 -38.91
C GLY A 131 -15.65 -22.01 -38.16
N HIS A 132 -14.59 -21.52 -38.82
CA HIS A 132 -13.72 -20.48 -38.23
C HIS A 132 -14.50 -19.19 -37.92
N LEU A 133 -14.65 -18.87 -36.62
CA LEU A 133 -15.30 -17.64 -36.15
C LEU A 133 -14.42 -16.40 -36.42
N LYS A 134 -14.61 -15.75 -37.57
CA LYS A 134 -13.90 -14.50 -37.90
C LYS A 134 -14.44 -13.31 -37.11
N LEU A 135 -13.62 -12.79 -36.20
CA LEU A 135 -13.79 -11.46 -35.59
C LEU A 135 -13.01 -10.39 -36.39
N PRO A 136 -13.47 -9.12 -36.42
CA PRO A 136 -12.80 -8.07 -37.17
C PRO A 136 -11.55 -7.54 -36.43
N GLY A 137 -10.35 -7.83 -36.95
CA GLY A 137 -9.12 -7.17 -36.50
C GLY A 137 -7.79 -7.87 -36.80
N GLU A 138 -7.74 -9.20 -36.86
CA GLU A 138 -6.48 -9.97 -36.87
C GLU A 138 -6.29 -10.87 -38.11
N ASP A 139 -6.11 -10.27 -39.29
CA ASP A 139 -5.44 -10.99 -40.39
C ASP A 139 -3.91 -10.88 -40.21
N LYS A 140 -3.24 -12.04 -40.03
CA LYS A 140 -1.77 -12.27 -39.90
C LYS A 140 -1.14 -12.08 -38.51
N VAL A 141 -1.44 -12.99 -37.57
CA VAL A 141 -0.48 -13.39 -36.52
C VAL A 141 0.14 -14.74 -36.91
N THR A 142 1.34 -14.71 -37.52
CA THR A 142 2.11 -15.92 -37.83
C THR A 142 2.72 -16.53 -36.57
N GLU A 143 2.76 -17.87 -36.48
CA GLU A 143 3.19 -18.57 -35.26
C GLU A 143 4.62 -18.21 -34.82
N PRO A 144 4.82 -17.61 -33.63
CA PRO A 144 6.14 -17.15 -33.19
C PRO A 144 6.99 -18.27 -32.55
N GLY A 145 6.54 -19.52 -32.56
CA GLY A 145 7.03 -20.62 -31.72
C GLY A 145 8.52 -21.01 -31.85
N LYS A 146 9.22 -20.53 -32.88
CA LYS A 146 10.70 -20.68 -33.02
C LYS A 146 11.46 -19.36 -33.02
N LEU A 147 10.76 -18.23 -33.23
CA LEU A 147 11.37 -16.90 -33.29
C LEU A 147 11.32 -16.18 -31.94
N LEU A 148 10.31 -16.46 -31.11
CA LEU A 148 10.13 -15.84 -29.79
C LEU A 148 11.32 -16.07 -28.84
N PRO A 149 11.93 -17.27 -28.74
CA PRO A 149 13.11 -17.46 -27.89
C PRO A 149 14.32 -16.67 -28.41
N ILE A 150 14.47 -16.55 -29.73
CA ILE A 150 15.58 -15.84 -30.38
C ILE A 150 15.43 -14.33 -30.21
N ILE A 151 14.22 -13.79 -30.40
CA ILE A 151 13.91 -12.37 -30.18
C ILE A 151 14.02 -12.04 -28.69
N SER A 152 13.47 -12.87 -27.79
CA SER A 152 13.59 -12.66 -26.34
C SER A 152 15.06 -12.72 -25.87
N PHE A 153 15.86 -13.65 -26.41
CA PHE A 153 17.30 -13.71 -26.15
C PHE A 153 18.04 -12.50 -26.73
N ALA A 154 17.77 -12.10 -27.96
CA ALA A 154 18.40 -10.93 -28.59
C ALA A 154 18.02 -9.62 -27.88
N MET A 155 16.77 -9.43 -27.49
CA MET A 155 16.32 -8.28 -26.71
C MET A 155 16.86 -8.30 -25.28
N SER A 156 16.97 -9.48 -24.66
CA SER A 156 17.64 -9.63 -23.35
C SER A 156 19.15 -9.36 -23.44
N ALA A 157 19.80 -9.75 -24.54
CA ALA A 157 21.20 -9.43 -24.82
C ALA A 157 21.41 -7.95 -25.14
N VAL A 158 20.47 -7.29 -25.84
CA VAL A 158 20.46 -5.83 -26.04
C VAL A 158 20.18 -5.12 -24.72
N CYS A 159 19.28 -5.59 -23.87
CA CYS A 159 19.09 -5.04 -22.52
C CYS A 159 20.32 -5.25 -21.64
N ALA A 160 20.97 -6.41 -21.71
CA ALA A 160 22.23 -6.68 -21.01
C ALA A 160 23.39 -5.85 -21.56
N LEU A 161 23.43 -5.55 -22.85
CA LEU A 161 24.41 -4.66 -23.48
C LEU A 161 24.14 -3.19 -23.14
N LEU A 162 22.89 -2.73 -23.16
CA LEU A 162 22.49 -1.39 -22.72
C LEU A 162 22.70 -1.22 -21.21
N PHE A 163 22.43 -2.25 -20.41
CA PHE A 163 22.80 -2.31 -19.00
C PHE A 163 24.32 -2.27 -18.82
N LEU A 164 25.09 -3.06 -19.57
CA LEU A 164 26.56 -3.05 -19.48
C LEU A 164 27.12 -1.69 -19.90
N VAL A 165 26.61 -1.08 -20.97
CA VAL A 165 26.99 0.26 -21.42
C VAL A 165 26.59 1.30 -20.38
N ALA A 166 25.36 1.29 -19.87
CA ALA A 166 24.90 2.24 -18.85
C ALA A 166 25.64 2.06 -17.51
N PHE A 167 25.92 0.83 -17.09
CA PHE A 167 26.69 0.50 -15.89
C PHE A 167 28.16 0.90 -16.04
N VAL A 168 28.79 0.61 -17.19
CA VAL A 168 30.14 1.10 -17.50
C VAL A 168 30.16 2.62 -17.59
N PHE A 169 29.14 3.27 -18.16
CA PHE A 169 29.06 4.73 -18.23
C PHE A 169 28.82 5.35 -16.84
N PHE A 170 28.00 4.74 -15.99
CA PHE A 170 27.77 5.12 -14.59
C PHE A 170 29.05 4.97 -13.76
N VAL A 171 29.74 3.83 -13.88
CA VAL A 171 31.05 3.58 -13.24
C VAL A 171 32.12 4.53 -13.78
N LEU A 172 32.14 4.84 -15.08
CA LEU A 172 33.07 5.80 -15.68
C LEU A 172 32.75 7.26 -15.31
N ILE A 173 31.48 7.62 -15.09
CA ILE A 173 31.10 8.93 -14.54
C ILE A 173 31.59 9.02 -13.10
N ILE A 174 31.26 8.04 -12.24
CA ILE A 174 31.69 8.00 -10.83
C ILE A 174 33.23 8.04 -10.74
N ALA A 175 33.94 7.23 -11.54
CA ALA A 175 35.40 7.24 -11.63
C ALA A 175 35.99 8.53 -12.26
N LYS A 176 35.19 9.33 -12.97
CA LYS A 176 35.51 10.69 -13.43
C LYS A 176 34.95 11.80 -12.53
N THR A 177 34.40 11.47 -11.36
CA THR A 177 33.94 12.47 -10.37
C THR A 177 34.99 12.89 -9.30
N PRO A 178 36.33 12.64 -9.37
CA PRO A 178 37.27 13.29 -8.46
C PRO A 178 37.47 14.77 -8.87
N GLY A 179 36.47 15.58 -8.58
CA GLY A 179 36.36 16.95 -9.10
C GLY A 179 35.27 17.84 -8.47
N LEU A 180 34.52 17.36 -7.46
CA LEU A 180 33.48 18.13 -6.77
C LEU A 180 34.05 19.18 -5.80
N LYS A 181 34.85 20.10 -6.35
CA LYS A 181 35.38 21.30 -5.70
C LYS A 181 34.29 22.37 -5.62
N GLY A 182 33.36 22.21 -4.68
CA GLY A 182 32.58 23.34 -4.18
C GLY A 182 33.52 24.31 -3.45
N THR A 183 34.11 25.26 -4.17
CA THR A 183 34.93 26.31 -3.55
C THR A 183 34.05 27.21 -2.68
N VAL A 184 34.47 27.43 -1.44
CA VAL A 184 33.91 28.47 -0.57
C VAL A 184 34.23 29.83 -1.21
N ALA A 185 33.28 30.35 -1.98
CA ALA A 185 33.38 31.64 -2.64
C ALA A 185 33.02 32.74 -1.63
N ASP A 186 34.03 33.45 -1.15
CA ASP A 186 33.91 34.59 -0.23
C ASP A 186 33.01 35.69 -0.82
N GLN A 187 31.98 36.12 -0.08
CA GLN A 187 30.99 37.09 -0.54
C GLN A 187 31.51 38.53 -0.44
N THR A 188 32.51 38.88 -1.26
CA THR A 188 32.97 40.26 -1.42
C THR A 188 32.51 40.84 -2.77
N PRO A 189 31.65 41.89 -2.79
CA PRO A 189 31.12 42.45 -4.02
C PRO A 189 32.18 43.28 -4.75
N ARG A 190 32.75 42.73 -5.82
CA ARG A 190 33.52 43.51 -6.81
C ARG A 190 32.61 43.95 -7.94
N GLY A 191 32.29 45.24 -7.96
CA GLY A 191 31.57 45.85 -9.08
C GLY A 191 32.48 46.06 -10.28
N ASP A 192 32.04 45.61 -11.45
CA ASP A 192 32.39 46.20 -12.75
C ASP A 192 31.32 45.78 -13.77
N GLU A 193 30.71 46.75 -14.46
CA GLU A 193 29.57 46.47 -15.34
C GLU A 193 30.02 45.88 -16.68
N ARG A 194 29.86 44.56 -16.86
CA ARG A 194 29.85 43.91 -18.18
C ARG A 194 28.73 42.91 -18.28
N ILE A 195 27.98 42.97 -19.38
CA ILE A 195 26.88 42.04 -19.69
C ILE A 195 27.48 40.72 -20.18
N ASN A 196 28.01 39.94 -19.24
CA ASN A 196 28.18 38.51 -19.43
C ASN A 196 26.81 37.84 -19.31
N PHE A 197 26.48 36.93 -20.22
CA PHE A 197 25.46 35.93 -19.91
C PHE A 197 25.94 35.15 -18.68
N PRO A 198 25.12 34.99 -17.62
CA PRO A 198 25.55 34.28 -16.43
C PRO A 198 25.84 32.83 -16.81
N ILE A 199 27.09 32.42 -16.62
CA ILE A 199 27.44 31.00 -16.53
C ILE A 199 26.77 30.53 -15.24
N ILE A 200 25.63 29.84 -15.37
CA ILE A 200 24.79 29.50 -14.22
C ILE A 200 25.47 28.38 -13.45
N ASP A 201 26.22 28.75 -12.40
CA ASP A 201 26.89 27.82 -11.52
C ASP A 201 25.93 26.73 -11.02
N PHE A 202 26.38 25.48 -11.15
CA PHE A 202 25.61 24.33 -10.74
C PHE A 202 25.91 24.00 -9.28
N ALA A 203 24.99 24.38 -8.39
CA ALA A 203 25.05 24.06 -6.96
C ALA A 203 24.96 22.55 -6.64
N VAL A 204 24.74 21.69 -7.64
CA VAL A 204 24.65 20.22 -7.55
C VAL A 204 25.28 19.61 -8.82
N PRO A 205 26.06 18.51 -8.73
CA PRO A 205 26.60 17.82 -9.91
C PRO A 205 25.49 17.40 -10.87
N ILE A 206 25.59 17.89 -12.12
CA ILE A 206 24.73 17.52 -13.25
C ILE A 206 24.77 15.99 -13.44
N GLU A 207 25.94 15.41 -13.21
CA GLU A 207 26.27 14.00 -13.31
C GLU A 207 25.30 13.11 -12.51
N ALA A 208 24.94 13.54 -11.29
CA ALA A 208 24.00 12.80 -10.44
C ALA A 208 22.61 12.73 -11.05
N VAL A 209 22.14 13.87 -11.55
CA VAL A 209 20.80 14.04 -12.13
C VAL A 209 20.72 13.36 -13.50
N VAL A 210 21.78 13.42 -14.30
CA VAL A 210 21.89 12.72 -15.59
C VAL A 210 21.97 11.20 -15.39
N CYS A 211 22.70 10.71 -14.38
CA CYS A 211 22.69 9.29 -14.02
C CYS A 211 21.30 8.81 -13.54
N ALA A 212 20.59 9.63 -12.76
CA ALA A 212 19.21 9.38 -12.36
C ALA A 212 18.25 9.31 -13.57
N ILE A 213 18.35 10.27 -14.50
CA ILE A 213 17.53 10.27 -15.73
C ILE A 213 17.87 9.07 -16.62
N ALA A 214 19.16 8.76 -16.82
CA ALA A 214 19.59 7.66 -17.68
C ALA A 214 19.20 6.28 -17.13
N SER A 215 19.32 6.06 -15.81
CA SER A 215 18.85 4.83 -15.16
C SER A 215 17.32 4.73 -15.17
N GLY A 216 16.61 5.85 -15.00
CA GLY A 216 15.15 5.91 -15.20
C GLY A 216 14.74 5.48 -16.61
N PHE A 217 15.36 6.03 -17.66
CA PHE A 217 15.12 5.59 -19.04
C PHE A 217 15.54 4.14 -19.33
N LEU A 218 16.56 3.61 -18.65
CA LEU A 218 16.93 2.19 -18.73
C LEU A 218 15.84 1.29 -18.13
N ALA A 219 15.26 1.66 -16.98
CA ALA A 219 14.10 0.98 -16.40
C ALA A 219 12.89 1.02 -17.33
N LEU A 220 12.59 2.18 -17.94
CA LEU A 220 11.51 2.31 -18.92
C LEU A 220 11.77 1.49 -20.19
N THR A 221 13.03 1.38 -20.63
CA THR A 221 13.40 0.52 -21.76
C THR A 221 13.19 -0.96 -21.41
N PHE A 222 13.65 -1.40 -20.24
CA PHE A 222 13.47 -2.77 -19.76
C PHE A 222 11.98 -3.12 -19.55
N MET A 223 11.21 -2.18 -19.00
CA MET A 223 9.75 -2.23 -18.89
C MET A 223 9.07 -2.48 -20.24
N LEU A 224 9.46 -1.73 -21.29
CA LEU A 224 8.92 -1.94 -22.64
C LEU A 224 9.29 -3.30 -23.23
N VAL A 225 10.48 -3.83 -22.94
CA VAL A 225 10.89 -5.19 -23.37
C VAL A 225 10.09 -6.27 -22.66
N LEU A 226 9.83 -6.14 -21.35
CA LEU A 226 8.99 -7.07 -20.60
C LEU A 226 7.52 -6.98 -21.04
N ALA A 227 6.99 -5.77 -21.23
CA ALA A 227 5.65 -5.57 -21.76
C ALA A 227 5.49 -6.21 -23.16
N GLY A 228 6.50 -6.08 -24.03
CA GLY A 228 6.55 -6.79 -25.31
C GLY A 228 6.56 -8.31 -25.15
N ARG A 229 7.39 -8.85 -24.25
CA ARG A 229 7.44 -10.30 -23.94
C ARG A 229 6.10 -10.84 -23.43
N VAL A 230 5.42 -10.09 -22.57
CA VAL A 230 4.08 -10.44 -22.06
C VAL A 230 3.07 -10.37 -23.20
N LEU A 231 2.97 -9.24 -23.92
CA LEU A 231 1.97 -9.07 -24.97
C LEU A 231 2.09 -10.10 -26.11
N LEU A 232 3.29 -10.62 -26.38
CA LEU A 232 3.53 -11.71 -27.33
C LEU A 232 3.15 -13.11 -26.82
N GLN A 233 2.79 -13.29 -25.54
CA GLN A 233 2.26 -14.58 -25.06
C GLN A 233 0.85 -14.84 -25.64
N PRO A 234 0.53 -16.10 -25.98
CA PRO A 234 -0.78 -16.47 -26.49
C PRO A 234 -1.89 -16.28 -25.45
N VAL A 235 -3.12 -16.08 -25.94
CA VAL A 235 -4.33 -15.82 -25.13
C VAL A 235 -5.42 -16.89 -25.30
N GLY A 236 -5.10 -18.03 -25.92
CA GLY A 236 -5.98 -19.21 -25.98
C GLY A 236 -7.19 -19.16 -26.93
N ILE A 237 -7.39 -18.10 -27.72
CA ILE A 237 -8.57 -17.88 -28.57
C ILE A 237 -8.86 -19.02 -29.58
N LYS A 238 -7.87 -19.85 -29.94
CA LYS A 238 -8.04 -21.00 -30.86
C LYS A 238 -9.08 -22.04 -30.38
N GLU A 239 -9.53 -21.99 -29.11
CA GLU A 239 -10.42 -22.98 -28.50
C GLU A 239 -11.61 -22.31 -27.80
N LYS A 240 -12.80 -22.97 -27.80
CA LYS A 240 -14.07 -22.40 -27.30
C LYS A 240 -13.96 -21.70 -25.93
N ASN A 241 -13.44 -22.39 -24.91
CA ASN A 241 -13.36 -21.83 -23.56
C ASN A 241 -12.21 -20.81 -23.42
N GLY A 242 -11.16 -20.91 -24.24
CA GLY A 242 -10.12 -19.88 -24.35
C GLY A 242 -10.60 -18.59 -25.02
N ALA A 243 -11.49 -18.69 -26.02
CA ALA A 243 -12.20 -17.55 -26.59
C ALA A 243 -13.16 -16.91 -25.56
N LYS A 244 -13.89 -17.71 -24.77
CA LYS A 244 -14.73 -17.22 -23.66
C LYS A 244 -13.88 -16.45 -22.62
N MET A 245 -12.78 -17.05 -22.16
CA MET A 245 -11.78 -16.43 -21.28
C MET A 245 -11.26 -15.09 -21.83
N TYR A 246 -10.94 -15.03 -23.13
CA TYR A 246 -10.50 -13.79 -23.75
C TYR A 246 -11.59 -12.70 -23.75
N LEU A 247 -12.84 -13.04 -24.06
CA LEU A 247 -13.96 -12.08 -24.03
C LEU A 247 -14.20 -11.52 -22.62
N ILE A 248 -14.14 -12.36 -21.59
CA ILE A 248 -14.25 -11.93 -20.18
C ILE A 248 -13.09 -10.99 -19.81
N SER A 249 -11.85 -11.30 -20.21
CA SER A 249 -10.72 -10.39 -19.95
C SER A 249 -10.85 -9.04 -20.66
N GLN A 250 -11.53 -8.96 -21.82
CA GLN A 250 -11.85 -7.66 -22.43
C GLN A 250 -12.94 -6.91 -21.66
N GLN A 251 -13.91 -7.58 -21.03
CA GLN A 251 -14.90 -6.93 -20.15
C GLN A 251 -14.20 -6.32 -18.92
N ILE A 252 -13.30 -7.07 -18.28
CA ILE A 252 -12.49 -6.57 -17.14
C ILE A 252 -11.61 -5.39 -17.58
N ALA A 253 -10.89 -5.52 -18.70
CA ALA A 253 -10.02 -4.46 -19.21
C ALA A 253 -10.81 -3.17 -19.59
N VAL A 254 -12.04 -3.30 -20.08
CA VAL A 254 -12.93 -2.16 -20.35
C VAL A 254 -13.43 -1.55 -19.03
N GLY A 255 -13.87 -2.36 -18.07
CA GLY A 255 -14.33 -1.88 -16.77
C GLY A 255 -13.26 -1.08 -16.01
N ALA A 256 -12.05 -1.64 -15.86
CA ALA A 256 -10.94 -1.00 -15.17
C ALA A 256 -10.49 0.29 -15.86
N ARG A 257 -10.45 0.30 -17.20
CA ARG A 257 -10.16 1.51 -17.99
C ARG A 257 -11.25 2.58 -17.85
N SER A 258 -12.52 2.19 -17.86
CA SER A 258 -13.63 3.11 -17.66
C SER A 258 -13.60 3.74 -16.27
N PHE A 259 -13.32 2.95 -15.22
CA PHE A 259 -13.16 3.47 -13.87
C PHE A 259 -12.04 4.51 -13.78
N LEU A 260 -10.81 4.19 -14.20
CA LEU A 260 -9.68 5.14 -14.12
C LEU A 260 -9.88 6.40 -14.97
N ILE A 261 -10.67 6.35 -16.05
CA ILE A 261 -11.03 7.55 -16.82
C ILE A 261 -11.97 8.46 -16.01
N VAL A 262 -12.99 7.92 -15.36
CA VAL A 262 -13.93 8.73 -14.56
C VAL A 262 -13.26 9.22 -13.27
N GLU A 263 -12.46 8.39 -12.61
CA GLU A 263 -11.61 8.78 -11.48
C GLU A 263 -10.66 9.92 -11.89
N GLY A 264 -9.90 9.75 -12.98
CA GLY A 264 -9.00 10.79 -13.50
C GLY A 264 -9.71 12.11 -13.84
N VAL A 265 -10.96 12.07 -14.32
CA VAL A 265 -11.77 13.29 -14.52
C VAL A 265 -12.11 13.96 -13.18
N VAL A 266 -12.59 13.21 -12.18
CA VAL A 266 -12.89 13.76 -10.85
C VAL A 266 -11.63 14.35 -10.19
N LEU A 267 -10.51 13.63 -10.24
CA LEU A 267 -9.24 14.08 -9.68
C LEU A 267 -8.62 15.24 -10.43
N SER A 268 -8.87 15.38 -11.75
CA SER A 268 -8.40 16.56 -12.50
C SER A 268 -8.98 17.87 -11.96
N VAL A 269 -10.23 17.86 -11.48
CA VAL A 269 -10.87 19.03 -10.85
C VAL A 269 -10.17 19.39 -9.54
N PHE A 270 -9.89 18.39 -8.70
CA PHE A 270 -9.13 18.57 -7.46
C PHE A 270 -7.72 19.11 -7.74
N VAL A 271 -6.99 18.51 -8.68
CA VAL A 271 -5.63 18.92 -9.07
C VAL A 271 -5.61 20.35 -9.60
N VAL A 272 -6.58 20.75 -10.43
CA VAL A 272 -6.68 22.15 -10.92
C VAL A 272 -6.97 23.12 -9.78
N ILE A 273 -7.88 22.78 -8.85
CA ILE A 273 -8.17 23.62 -7.67
C ILE A 273 -6.91 23.81 -6.82
N VAL A 274 -6.19 22.73 -6.49
CA VAL A 274 -4.97 22.82 -5.67
C VAL A 274 -3.84 23.53 -6.42
N PHE A 275 -3.68 23.31 -7.72
CA PHE A 275 -2.71 24.04 -8.55
C PHE A 275 -2.98 25.54 -8.56
N CYS A 276 -4.23 25.97 -8.72
CA CYS A 276 -4.63 27.37 -8.63
C CYS A 276 -4.44 27.95 -7.23
N LEU A 277 -4.76 27.20 -6.17
CA LEU A 277 -4.51 27.62 -4.79
C LEU A 277 -3.00 27.80 -4.53
N LEU A 278 -2.16 26.85 -4.97
CA LEU A 278 -0.71 26.97 -4.85
C LEU A 278 -0.18 28.19 -5.62
N LEU A 279 -0.63 28.44 -6.85
CA LEU A 279 -0.26 29.64 -7.62
C LEU A 279 -0.64 30.94 -6.90
N ILE A 280 -1.85 31.02 -6.33
CA ILE A 280 -2.33 32.17 -5.57
C ILE A 280 -1.47 32.35 -4.30
N ILE A 281 -1.25 31.28 -3.54
CA ILE A 281 -0.51 31.29 -2.28
C ILE A 281 0.96 31.69 -2.51
N TYR A 282 1.68 31.03 -3.42
CA TYR A 282 3.06 31.39 -3.79
C TYR A 282 3.15 32.79 -4.41
N GLY A 283 2.17 33.21 -5.21
CA GLY A 283 2.10 34.56 -5.78
C GLY A 283 1.93 35.65 -4.72
N ILE A 284 1.15 35.39 -3.67
CA ILE A 284 0.98 36.27 -2.51
C ILE A 284 2.28 36.39 -1.72
N LEU A 285 2.98 35.28 -1.45
CA LEU A 285 4.28 35.31 -0.74
C LEU A 285 5.30 36.19 -1.48
N TYR A 286 5.38 36.07 -2.81
CA TYR A 286 6.26 36.92 -3.63
C TYR A 286 5.85 38.40 -3.67
N ALA A 287 4.58 38.72 -3.43
CA ALA A 287 4.12 40.10 -3.32
C ALA A 287 4.54 40.74 -1.97
N PHE A 288 4.56 39.95 -0.89
CA PHE A 288 4.98 40.40 0.45
C PHE A 288 6.50 40.40 0.62
N ASP A 289 7.20 39.34 0.21
CA ASP A 289 8.65 39.22 0.30
C ASP A 289 9.30 39.30 -1.09
N LYS A 290 9.84 40.49 -1.42
CA LYS A 290 10.59 40.72 -2.66
C LYS A 290 12.02 40.14 -2.65
N THR A 291 12.45 39.64 -1.50
CA THR A 291 13.69 38.86 -1.31
C THR A 291 13.45 37.36 -1.38
N ALA A 292 12.19 36.89 -1.35
CA ALA A 292 11.85 35.53 -1.71
C ALA A 292 12.26 35.28 -3.17
N GLU A 293 13.10 34.28 -3.36
CA GLU A 293 13.81 34.05 -4.62
C GLU A 293 12.81 33.91 -5.78
N ARG A 294 12.98 34.73 -6.83
CA ARG A 294 12.11 34.76 -8.04
C ARG A 294 11.87 33.38 -8.68
N GLY A 295 12.71 32.40 -8.38
CA GLY A 295 12.62 31.02 -8.85
C GLY A 295 11.62 30.13 -8.12
N ILE A 296 11.01 30.50 -6.98
CA ILE A 296 10.17 29.55 -6.21
C ILE A 296 8.70 29.53 -6.65
N VAL A 297 8.19 30.67 -7.17
CA VAL A 297 6.75 30.95 -7.32
C VAL A 297 6.02 30.03 -8.31
N VAL A 298 6.62 29.82 -9.49
CA VAL A 298 6.04 29.02 -10.59
C VAL A 298 6.46 27.54 -10.53
N PRO A 299 7.71 27.19 -10.15
CA PRO A 299 8.13 25.79 -10.13
C PRO A 299 7.38 24.90 -9.17
N THR A 300 7.06 25.32 -7.94
CA THR A 300 6.38 24.41 -6.99
C THR A 300 4.98 23.97 -7.47
N PRO A 301 4.09 24.88 -7.95
CA PRO A 301 2.84 24.48 -8.62
C PRO A 301 3.05 23.63 -9.88
N VAL A 302 4.04 23.94 -10.72
CA VAL A 302 4.28 23.19 -11.97
C VAL A 302 4.83 21.78 -11.70
N CYS A 303 5.70 21.64 -10.69
CA CYS A 303 6.13 20.35 -10.14
C CYS A 303 4.95 19.56 -9.58
N PHE A 304 4.01 20.20 -8.86
CA PHE A 304 2.80 19.54 -8.36
C PHE A 304 1.95 18.94 -9.49
N LEU A 305 1.70 19.71 -10.57
CA LEU A 305 0.98 19.19 -11.73
C LEU A 305 1.73 18.01 -12.38
N ALA A 306 3.06 18.07 -12.49
CA ALA A 306 3.86 16.99 -13.04
C ALA A 306 3.88 15.73 -12.16
N GLY A 307 3.96 15.88 -10.83
CA GLY A 307 3.89 14.77 -9.88
C GLY A 307 2.54 14.05 -9.94
N ALA A 308 1.45 14.81 -10.02
CA ALA A 308 0.10 14.27 -10.19
C ALA A 308 -0.05 13.51 -11.53
N ILE A 309 0.35 14.13 -12.65
CA ILE A 309 0.31 13.48 -13.99
C ILE A 309 1.16 12.20 -14.02
N THR A 310 2.34 12.21 -13.39
CA THR A 310 3.25 11.05 -13.41
C THR A 310 2.74 9.91 -12.52
N SER A 311 2.13 10.22 -11.38
CA SER A 311 1.46 9.23 -10.51
C SER A 311 0.24 8.61 -11.22
N ALA A 312 -0.59 9.42 -11.90
CA ALA A 312 -1.68 8.91 -12.73
C ALA A 312 -1.15 8.04 -13.90
N ALA A 313 0.03 8.34 -14.44
CA ALA A 313 0.64 7.54 -15.50
C ALA A 313 1.14 6.17 -15.00
N THR A 314 1.71 6.06 -13.79
CA THR A 314 2.09 4.74 -13.22
C THR A 314 0.85 3.88 -12.97
N ALA A 315 -0.23 4.48 -12.44
CA ALA A 315 -1.53 3.83 -12.23
C ALA A 315 -2.09 3.24 -13.54
N VAL A 316 -2.14 4.04 -14.61
CA VAL A 316 -2.64 3.61 -15.92
C VAL A 316 -1.74 2.55 -16.56
N ILE A 317 -0.42 2.67 -16.46
CA ILE A 317 0.52 1.66 -17.00
C ILE A 317 0.37 0.32 -16.27
N GLY A 318 0.30 0.34 -14.93
CA GLY A 318 0.10 -0.85 -14.10
C GLY A 318 -1.20 -1.58 -14.45
N MET A 319 -2.33 -0.88 -14.41
CA MET A 319 -3.64 -1.43 -14.78
C MET A 319 -3.63 -1.98 -16.22
N THR A 320 -3.03 -1.25 -17.17
CA THR A 320 -2.99 -1.66 -18.58
C THR A 320 -2.15 -2.92 -18.81
N ILE A 321 -1.08 -3.17 -18.04
CA ILE A 321 -0.34 -4.44 -18.15
C ILE A 321 -1.03 -5.56 -17.38
N ALA A 322 -1.60 -5.31 -16.20
CA ALA A 322 -2.29 -6.34 -15.41
C ALA A 322 -3.50 -6.93 -16.15
N THR A 323 -4.39 -6.07 -16.65
CA THR A 323 -5.56 -6.43 -17.50
C THR A 323 -5.20 -7.07 -18.85
N ARG A 324 -3.92 -7.10 -19.22
CA ARG A 324 -3.40 -7.84 -20.39
C ARG A 324 -2.65 -9.10 -20.00
N SER A 325 -2.13 -9.18 -18.78
CA SER A 325 -1.34 -10.29 -18.25
C SER A 325 -2.22 -11.41 -17.69
N ASN A 326 -3.32 -11.08 -17.01
CA ASN A 326 -4.26 -12.03 -16.40
C ASN A 326 -4.66 -13.19 -17.34
N VAL A 327 -5.19 -12.90 -18.53
CA VAL A 327 -5.61 -13.87 -19.55
C VAL A 327 -4.44 -14.70 -20.11
N ARG A 328 -3.22 -14.14 -20.10
CA ARG A 328 -2.00 -14.82 -20.52
C ARG A 328 -1.48 -15.75 -19.41
N THR A 329 -1.59 -15.35 -18.15
CA THR A 329 -1.31 -16.17 -16.97
C THR A 329 -2.26 -17.36 -16.89
N ALA A 330 -3.57 -17.14 -17.07
CA ALA A 330 -4.57 -18.21 -17.10
C ALA A 330 -4.31 -19.21 -18.25
N HIS A 331 -4.00 -18.70 -19.44
CA HIS A 331 -3.61 -19.55 -20.57
C HIS A 331 -2.29 -20.30 -20.30
N ALA A 332 -1.27 -19.64 -19.75
CA ALA A 332 0.00 -20.24 -19.39
C ALA A 332 -0.14 -21.34 -18.33
N ALA A 333 -1.00 -21.17 -17.32
CA ALA A 333 -1.30 -22.19 -16.32
C ALA A 333 -1.94 -23.44 -16.96
N ARG A 334 -2.75 -23.22 -18.00
CA ARG A 334 -3.42 -24.27 -18.78
C ARG A 334 -2.48 -25.03 -19.74
N VAL A 335 -1.54 -24.38 -20.43
CA VAL A 335 -0.71 -25.04 -21.47
C VAL A 335 0.78 -25.21 -21.13
N GLY A 336 1.36 -24.37 -20.27
CA GLY A 336 2.77 -24.45 -19.84
C GLY A 336 2.97 -24.73 -18.35
N GLY A 337 1.88 -24.85 -17.58
CA GLY A 337 1.91 -25.15 -16.16
C GLY A 337 2.35 -23.98 -15.27
N LEU A 338 2.52 -24.29 -13.98
CA LEU A 338 2.67 -23.30 -12.91
C LEU A 338 3.89 -22.39 -13.07
N GLU A 339 5.05 -22.92 -13.46
CA GLU A 339 6.28 -22.12 -13.64
C GLU A 339 6.16 -21.14 -14.81
N HIS A 340 5.47 -21.53 -15.89
CA HIS A 340 5.23 -20.61 -17.01
C HIS A 340 4.25 -19.51 -16.61
N ALA A 341 3.16 -19.85 -15.91
CA ALA A 341 2.19 -18.88 -15.40
C ALA A 341 2.81 -17.88 -14.41
N LEU A 342 3.60 -18.37 -13.45
CA LEU A 342 4.39 -17.55 -12.53
C LEU A 342 5.24 -16.54 -13.28
N HIS A 343 5.98 -16.97 -14.31
CA HIS A 343 6.82 -16.07 -15.09
C HIS A 343 6.03 -15.03 -15.90
N VAL A 344 4.85 -15.37 -16.42
CA VAL A 344 4.00 -14.40 -17.15
C VAL A 344 3.40 -13.35 -16.20
N ALA A 345 2.89 -13.78 -15.05
CA ALA A 345 2.37 -12.86 -14.03
C ALA A 345 3.48 -11.98 -13.44
N PHE A 346 4.66 -12.54 -13.18
CA PHE A 346 5.80 -11.80 -12.62
C PHE A 346 6.47 -10.85 -13.63
N ASP A 347 6.57 -11.21 -14.91
CA ASP A 347 6.95 -10.25 -15.96
C ASP A 347 5.95 -9.07 -15.97
N GLY A 348 4.65 -9.33 -15.86
CA GLY A 348 3.59 -8.33 -15.77
C GLY A 348 3.72 -7.40 -14.56
N GLY A 349 3.92 -7.95 -13.37
CA GLY A 349 4.22 -7.18 -12.15
C GLY A 349 5.52 -6.36 -12.27
N THR A 350 6.54 -6.91 -12.94
CA THR A 350 7.82 -6.20 -13.17
C THR A 350 7.67 -5.01 -14.11
N VAL A 351 6.79 -5.06 -15.11
CA VAL A 351 6.46 -3.89 -15.95
C VAL A 351 5.95 -2.73 -15.11
N MET A 352 5.11 -3.00 -14.10
CA MET A 352 4.63 -2.01 -13.15
C MET A 352 5.74 -1.54 -12.20
N GLY A 353 6.54 -2.44 -11.63
CA GLY A 353 7.67 -2.10 -10.77
C GLY A 353 8.68 -1.17 -11.45
N MET A 354 8.99 -1.45 -12.72
CA MET A 354 9.95 -0.69 -13.53
C MET A 354 9.35 0.60 -14.11
N SER A 355 8.03 0.68 -14.34
CA SER A 355 7.38 1.95 -14.71
C SER A 355 7.40 2.93 -13.54
N VAL A 356 7.16 2.46 -12.31
CA VAL A 356 7.17 3.25 -11.09
C VAL A 356 8.54 3.89 -10.82
N VAL A 357 9.60 3.10 -10.70
CA VAL A 357 10.95 3.66 -10.45
C VAL A 357 11.49 4.40 -11.69
N GLY A 358 11.14 3.95 -12.90
CA GLY A 358 11.57 4.55 -14.16
C GLY A 358 10.99 5.95 -14.39
N LEU A 359 9.68 6.12 -14.28
CA LEU A 359 9.03 7.43 -14.35
C LEU A 359 9.40 8.30 -13.15
N GLY A 360 9.44 7.72 -11.94
CA GLY A 360 9.80 8.43 -10.72
C GLY A 360 11.15 9.13 -10.83
N LEU A 361 12.20 8.38 -11.16
CA LEU A 361 13.55 8.95 -11.19
C LEU A 361 13.82 9.82 -12.42
N SER A 362 13.26 9.47 -13.59
CA SER A 362 13.46 10.26 -14.81
C SER A 362 12.72 11.60 -14.78
N VAL A 363 11.43 11.64 -14.42
CA VAL A 363 10.67 12.89 -14.40
C VAL A 363 11.13 13.80 -13.26
N LEU A 364 11.38 13.26 -12.06
CA LEU A 364 11.93 14.03 -10.94
C LEU A 364 13.29 14.65 -11.30
N GLY A 365 14.17 13.89 -11.95
CA GLY A 365 15.45 14.38 -12.44
C GLY A 365 15.32 15.46 -13.52
N ILE A 366 14.41 15.30 -14.49
CA ILE A 366 14.15 16.31 -15.53
C ILE A 366 13.65 17.62 -14.90
N PHE A 367 12.71 17.55 -13.96
CA PHE A 367 12.17 18.74 -13.29
C PHE A 367 13.23 19.41 -12.41
N TYR A 368 14.13 18.63 -11.79
CA TYR A 368 15.28 19.19 -11.10
C TYR A 368 16.30 19.85 -12.04
N LEU A 369 16.57 19.32 -13.24
CA LEU A 369 17.42 20.00 -14.24
C LEU A 369 16.83 21.34 -14.72
N ILE A 370 15.51 21.40 -14.88
CA ILE A 370 14.79 22.60 -15.34
C ILE A 370 14.83 23.69 -14.27
N PHE A 371 14.46 23.36 -13.02
CA PHE A 371 14.24 24.37 -11.98
C PHE A 371 15.41 24.55 -11.01
N ARG A 372 16.30 23.55 -10.88
CA ARG A 372 17.52 23.53 -10.03
C ARG A 372 17.31 23.75 -8.53
N ASP A 373 16.06 23.87 -8.08
CA ASP A 373 15.66 24.02 -6.68
C ASP A 373 15.02 22.73 -6.15
N VAL A 374 15.43 22.31 -4.96
CA VAL A 374 14.88 21.14 -4.27
C VAL A 374 13.54 21.47 -3.61
N LYS A 375 13.31 22.74 -3.19
CA LYS A 375 12.02 23.18 -2.60
C LYS A 375 10.90 22.98 -3.63
N ALA A 376 11.15 23.32 -4.89
CA ALA A 376 10.23 23.07 -6.00
C ALA A 376 9.85 21.57 -6.14
N LEU A 377 10.76 20.63 -5.87
CA LEU A 377 10.46 19.19 -5.91
C LEU A 377 9.48 18.75 -4.80
N SER A 378 9.35 19.50 -3.70
CA SER A 378 8.32 19.23 -2.68
C SER A 378 6.90 19.33 -3.26
N GLY A 379 6.71 20.20 -4.26
CA GLY A 379 5.50 20.23 -5.06
C GLY A 379 5.25 18.91 -5.80
N PHE A 380 6.28 18.32 -6.42
CA PHE A 380 6.19 17.03 -7.13
C PHE A 380 5.75 15.91 -6.19
N GLY A 381 6.33 15.86 -4.98
CA GLY A 381 5.90 14.94 -3.92
C GLY A 381 4.42 15.13 -3.60
N PHE A 382 3.98 16.37 -3.31
CA PHE A 382 2.58 16.65 -2.99
C PHE A 382 1.60 16.28 -4.12
N GLY A 383 1.99 16.50 -5.39
CA GLY A 383 1.21 16.05 -6.55
C GLY A 383 1.07 14.54 -6.62
N ALA A 384 2.17 13.83 -6.39
CA ALA A 384 2.19 12.37 -6.34
C ALA A 384 1.30 11.83 -5.20
N SER A 385 1.45 12.36 -3.98
CA SER A 385 0.71 11.95 -2.77
C SER A 385 -0.79 12.21 -2.88
N SER A 386 -1.16 13.30 -3.57
CA SER A 386 -2.57 13.64 -3.81
C SER A 386 -3.25 12.55 -4.65
N ILE A 387 -2.68 12.21 -5.81
CA ILE A 387 -3.24 11.15 -6.68
C ILE A 387 -3.15 9.79 -6.01
N ALA A 388 -2.04 9.48 -5.33
CA ALA A 388 -1.86 8.21 -4.63
C ALA A 388 -2.94 7.96 -3.56
N LEU A 389 -3.31 8.98 -2.77
CA LEU A 389 -4.32 8.81 -1.72
C LEU A 389 -5.70 8.57 -2.32
N PHE A 390 -6.09 9.35 -3.32
CA PHE A 390 -7.39 9.17 -3.95
C PHE A 390 -7.49 7.85 -4.73
N ALA A 391 -6.47 7.46 -5.50
CA ALA A 391 -6.48 6.18 -6.23
C ALA A 391 -6.50 4.96 -5.28
N ARG A 392 -5.84 5.04 -4.11
CA ARG A 392 -5.94 4.00 -3.07
C ARG A 392 -7.32 3.94 -2.42
N VAL A 393 -7.92 5.07 -2.08
CA VAL A 393 -9.24 5.10 -1.43
C VAL A 393 -10.37 4.78 -2.42
N GLY A 394 -10.37 5.39 -3.61
CA GLY A 394 -11.35 5.18 -4.67
C GLY A 394 -11.29 3.75 -5.20
N GLY A 395 -10.14 3.34 -5.76
CA GLY A 395 -9.90 1.97 -6.21
C GLY A 395 -10.14 0.93 -5.11
N GLY A 396 -9.71 1.20 -3.87
CA GLY A 396 -9.93 0.34 -2.71
C GLY A 396 -11.42 0.14 -2.35
N ILE A 397 -12.19 1.23 -2.23
CA ILE A 397 -13.63 1.15 -1.99
C ILE A 397 -14.33 0.42 -3.14
N PHE A 398 -13.88 0.62 -4.38
CA PHE A 398 -14.43 -0.08 -5.54
C PHE A 398 -14.22 -1.60 -5.43
N THR A 399 -12.99 -2.07 -5.20
CA THR A 399 -12.69 -3.51 -5.13
C THR A 399 -13.39 -4.17 -3.97
N LYS A 400 -13.15 -3.75 -2.72
CA LYS A 400 -13.64 -4.50 -1.56
C LYS A 400 -15.15 -4.42 -1.36
N ALA A 401 -15.84 -3.49 -2.02
CA ALA A 401 -17.31 -3.50 -2.06
C ALA A 401 -17.88 -4.46 -3.11
N ALA A 402 -17.14 -4.76 -4.17
CA ALA A 402 -17.49 -5.80 -5.12
C ALA A 402 -17.19 -7.19 -4.54
N ASP A 403 -15.99 -7.40 -4.00
CA ASP A 403 -15.48 -8.59 -3.30
C ASP A 403 -16.47 -9.08 -2.22
N VAL A 404 -16.64 -8.31 -1.14
CA VAL A 404 -17.57 -8.62 -0.04
C VAL A 404 -19.01 -8.83 -0.53
N GLY A 405 -19.41 -8.16 -1.61
CA GLY A 405 -20.72 -8.32 -2.24
C GLY A 405 -20.86 -9.59 -3.07
N ALA A 406 -19.79 -10.04 -3.72
CA ALA A 406 -19.70 -11.30 -4.44
C ALA A 406 -19.64 -12.48 -3.45
N ASP A 407 -18.80 -12.38 -2.43
CA ASP A 407 -18.48 -13.45 -1.49
C ASP A 407 -19.62 -13.79 -0.54
N LEU A 408 -20.23 -12.80 0.10
CA LEU A 408 -21.32 -13.05 1.05
C LEU A 408 -22.53 -13.67 0.35
N VAL A 409 -22.94 -13.11 -0.80
CA VAL A 409 -24.14 -13.62 -1.49
C VAL A 409 -23.82 -14.89 -2.30
N GLY A 410 -22.61 -15.02 -2.85
CA GLY A 410 -22.15 -16.19 -3.59
C GLY A 410 -21.81 -17.38 -2.69
N LYS A 411 -20.72 -17.28 -1.93
CA LYS A 411 -20.19 -18.39 -1.11
C LYS A 411 -21.06 -18.69 0.11
N VAL A 412 -21.58 -17.67 0.80
CA VAL A 412 -22.26 -17.86 2.10
C VAL A 412 -23.78 -18.06 1.96
N GLU A 413 -24.46 -17.27 1.11
CA GLU A 413 -25.92 -17.39 0.92
C GLU A 413 -26.32 -18.41 -0.16
N ALA A 414 -25.73 -18.33 -1.36
CA ALA A 414 -26.10 -19.19 -2.50
C ALA A 414 -25.33 -20.52 -2.56
N GLY A 415 -24.20 -20.64 -1.87
CA GLY A 415 -23.34 -21.84 -1.87
C GLY A 415 -22.67 -22.13 -3.22
N ILE A 416 -22.48 -21.10 -4.07
CA ILE A 416 -21.81 -21.21 -5.37
C ILE A 416 -20.29 -20.97 -5.23
N PRO A 417 -19.46 -21.39 -6.21
CA PRO A 417 -18.03 -21.13 -6.21
C PRO A 417 -17.62 -19.66 -6.09
N GLU A 418 -16.37 -19.46 -5.64
CA GLU A 418 -15.59 -18.24 -5.88
C GLU A 418 -15.56 -17.98 -7.41
N ASP A 419 -15.65 -16.72 -7.85
CA ASP A 419 -15.69 -16.32 -9.26
C ASP A 419 -16.78 -16.96 -10.18
N ASP A 420 -17.84 -17.56 -9.63
CA ASP A 420 -18.87 -18.19 -10.47
C ASP A 420 -19.56 -17.18 -11.42
N PRO A 421 -19.62 -17.45 -12.75
CA PRO A 421 -20.11 -16.50 -13.74
C PRO A 421 -21.63 -16.21 -13.69
N ARG A 422 -22.38 -16.87 -12.81
CA ARG A 422 -23.77 -16.50 -12.47
C ARG A 422 -23.82 -15.28 -11.56
N ASN A 423 -22.76 -15.02 -10.78
CA ASN A 423 -22.70 -13.91 -9.84
C ASN A 423 -22.48 -12.58 -10.59
N PRO A 424 -23.41 -11.60 -10.56
CA PRO A 424 -23.20 -10.33 -11.26
C PRO A 424 -22.00 -9.55 -10.72
N ALA A 425 -21.60 -9.72 -9.45
CA ALA A 425 -20.51 -8.96 -8.85
C ALA A 425 -19.11 -9.35 -9.37
N VAL A 426 -18.87 -10.56 -9.88
CA VAL A 426 -17.51 -11.07 -10.21
C VAL A 426 -16.72 -10.19 -11.20
N ILE A 427 -17.39 -9.57 -12.17
CA ILE A 427 -16.71 -8.65 -13.11
C ILE A 427 -16.35 -7.32 -12.42
N ALA A 428 -17.15 -6.86 -11.45
CA ALA A 428 -16.77 -5.70 -10.65
C ALA A 428 -15.62 -6.04 -9.70
N ASP A 429 -15.60 -7.27 -9.18
CA ASP A 429 -14.57 -7.81 -8.29
C ASP A 429 -13.21 -7.88 -9.02
N ASN A 430 -13.13 -8.65 -10.11
CA ASN A 430 -11.93 -8.75 -10.95
C ASN A 430 -11.54 -7.40 -11.60
N VAL A 431 -12.46 -6.45 -11.82
CA VAL A 431 -12.10 -5.06 -12.21
C VAL A 431 -11.43 -4.33 -11.05
N GLY A 432 -11.89 -4.60 -9.83
CA GLY A 432 -11.40 -4.07 -8.57
C GLY A 432 -9.90 -4.23 -8.38
N ASP A 433 -9.38 -5.44 -8.47
CA ASP A 433 -7.95 -5.73 -8.23
C ASP A 433 -7.06 -4.88 -9.15
N ASN A 434 -7.53 -4.67 -10.40
CA ASN A 434 -6.83 -3.87 -11.39
C ASN A 434 -6.86 -2.36 -11.11
N VAL A 435 -7.79 -1.85 -10.28
CA VAL A 435 -7.92 -0.42 -9.95
C VAL A 435 -7.47 -0.08 -8.52
N GLY A 436 -7.81 -0.88 -7.51
CA GLY A 436 -7.32 -0.71 -6.14
C GLY A 436 -5.89 -1.23 -5.97
N ASP A 437 -5.71 -2.52 -6.27
CA ASP A 437 -4.51 -3.27 -5.90
C ASP A 437 -3.43 -3.31 -7.00
N VAL A 438 -3.68 -2.69 -8.15
CA VAL A 438 -2.68 -2.43 -9.20
C VAL A 438 -2.51 -0.93 -9.46
N ALA A 439 -3.60 -0.17 -9.63
CA ALA A 439 -3.49 1.26 -9.96
C ALA A 439 -3.24 2.14 -8.72
N GLY A 440 -4.03 1.98 -7.65
CA GLY A 440 -3.80 2.62 -6.34
C GLY A 440 -2.43 2.25 -5.75
N MET A 441 -2.22 0.95 -5.53
CA MET A 441 -1.12 0.24 -6.20
C MET A 441 0.20 0.99 -6.46
N GLY A 442 0.51 1.15 -7.74
CA GLY A 442 1.72 1.82 -8.22
C GLY A 442 1.77 3.32 -7.96
N SER A 443 0.66 3.96 -7.57
CA SER A 443 0.62 5.38 -7.21
C SER A 443 1.23 5.62 -5.82
N ASP A 444 0.83 4.80 -4.84
CA ASP A 444 1.32 4.77 -3.45
C ASP A 444 2.84 4.52 -3.38
N LEU A 445 3.32 3.53 -4.13
CA LEU A 445 4.74 3.19 -4.16
C LEU A 445 5.59 4.12 -5.04
N PHE A 446 5.02 4.71 -6.09
CA PHE A 446 5.64 5.83 -6.83
C PHE A 446 5.88 7.03 -5.92
N GLU A 447 4.85 7.42 -5.16
CA GLU A 447 4.95 8.51 -4.21
C GLU A 447 5.95 8.22 -3.09
N SER A 448 5.94 7.01 -2.53
CA SER A 448 6.90 6.58 -1.50
C SER A 448 8.34 6.77 -2.01
N TYR A 449 8.61 6.29 -3.23
CA TYR A 449 9.91 6.36 -3.88
C TYR A 449 10.39 7.80 -4.07
N VAL A 450 9.61 8.64 -4.77
CA VAL A 450 10.02 10.04 -5.03
C VAL A 450 10.03 10.87 -3.76
N GLY A 451 9.10 10.63 -2.82
CA GLY A 451 9.03 11.29 -1.52
C GLY A 451 10.29 11.05 -0.68
N SER A 452 10.82 9.83 -0.66
CA SER A 452 12.08 9.52 0.03
C SER A 452 13.28 10.26 -0.58
N VAL A 453 13.36 10.33 -1.91
CA VAL A 453 14.41 11.07 -2.64
C VAL A 453 14.30 12.57 -2.40
N ILE A 454 13.09 13.13 -2.41
CA ILE A 454 12.80 14.56 -2.13
C ILE A 454 13.18 14.91 -0.68
N ALA A 455 12.77 14.09 0.30
CA ALA A 455 13.08 14.31 1.71
C ALA A 455 14.59 14.30 1.97
N ALA A 456 15.28 13.29 1.41
CA ALA A 456 16.73 13.19 1.50
C ALA A 456 17.43 14.37 0.79
N ALA A 457 17.02 14.72 -0.44
CA ALA A 457 17.60 15.85 -1.15
C ALA A 457 17.39 17.18 -0.41
N THR A 458 16.23 17.38 0.23
CA THR A 458 15.92 18.61 0.98
C THR A 458 16.82 18.75 2.19
N LEU A 459 16.89 17.73 3.05
CA LEU A 459 17.79 17.71 4.22
C LEU A 459 19.26 17.79 3.81
N GLY A 460 19.62 17.09 2.73
CA GLY A 460 20.96 17.09 2.14
C GLY A 460 21.38 18.47 1.63
N SER A 461 20.46 19.27 1.09
CA SER A 461 20.75 20.63 0.62
C SER A 461 21.24 21.55 1.76
N GLU A 462 20.65 21.45 2.95
CA GLU A 462 21.08 22.24 4.10
C GLU A 462 22.36 21.67 4.73
N MET A 463 22.39 20.35 4.94
CA MET A 463 23.42 19.68 5.75
C MET A 463 24.72 19.40 4.99
N PHE A 464 24.64 19.07 3.69
CA PHE A 464 25.79 18.65 2.86
C PHE A 464 25.82 19.31 1.47
N GLN A 465 25.01 20.35 1.24
CA GLN A 465 25.01 21.15 0.00
C GLN A 465 24.93 20.26 -1.25
N ALA A 466 25.78 20.51 -2.26
CA ALA A 466 25.87 19.75 -3.50
C ALA A 466 25.92 18.23 -3.33
N ARG A 467 26.68 17.73 -2.34
CA ARG A 467 26.87 16.30 -2.07
C ARG A 467 25.61 15.67 -1.49
N GLY A 468 24.94 16.40 -0.60
CA GLY A 468 23.71 15.98 0.06
C GLY A 468 22.52 15.84 -0.89
N VAL A 469 22.38 16.77 -1.84
CA VAL A 469 21.36 16.68 -2.89
C VAL A 469 21.67 15.56 -3.88
N ALA A 470 22.93 15.41 -4.27
CA ALA A 470 23.34 14.43 -5.29
C ALA A 470 23.22 12.97 -4.82
N LEU A 471 23.52 12.68 -3.56
CA LEU A 471 23.57 11.30 -3.04
C LEU A 471 22.27 10.49 -3.28
N PRO A 472 21.06 10.95 -2.90
CA PRO A 472 19.84 10.16 -3.08
C PRO A 472 19.53 9.88 -4.56
N PHE A 473 19.87 10.78 -5.49
CA PHE A 473 19.73 10.53 -6.94
C PHE A 473 20.67 9.40 -7.41
N TYR A 474 21.93 9.38 -6.98
CA TYR A 474 22.85 8.27 -7.29
C TYR A 474 22.40 6.94 -6.67
N LEU A 475 21.94 6.95 -5.41
CA LEU A 475 21.47 5.75 -4.71
C LEU A 475 20.20 5.17 -5.37
N ALA A 476 19.26 6.03 -5.75
CA ALA A 476 18.07 5.64 -6.51
C ALA A 476 18.44 5.01 -7.87
N ALA A 477 19.42 5.60 -8.58
CA ALA A 477 19.94 5.07 -9.85
C ALA A 477 20.61 3.70 -9.69
N GLY A 478 21.43 3.53 -8.64
CA GLY A 478 22.03 2.24 -8.27
C GLY A 478 20.97 1.18 -7.95
N GLY A 479 19.94 1.57 -7.18
CA GLY A 479 18.83 0.70 -6.83
C GLY A 479 18.01 0.19 -8.01
N ILE A 480 17.80 1.03 -9.03
CA ILE A 480 17.20 0.60 -10.31
C ILE A 480 18.06 -0.48 -10.97
N LEU A 481 19.37 -0.25 -11.11
CA LEU A 481 20.29 -1.21 -11.72
C LEU A 481 20.28 -2.56 -10.97
N CYS A 482 20.28 -2.52 -9.63
CA CYS A 482 20.20 -3.72 -8.79
C CYS A 482 18.85 -4.44 -8.91
N SER A 483 17.74 -3.71 -9.04
CA SER A 483 16.40 -4.26 -9.25
C SER A 483 16.27 -4.99 -10.60
N ILE A 484 16.80 -4.39 -11.68
CA ILE A 484 16.85 -5.01 -13.02
C ILE A 484 17.65 -6.33 -12.95
N VAL A 485 18.80 -6.34 -12.28
CA VAL A 485 19.59 -7.57 -12.08
C VAL A 485 18.80 -8.61 -11.27
N GLY A 486 18.20 -8.22 -10.14
CA GLY A 486 17.43 -9.11 -9.26
C GLY A 486 16.24 -9.79 -9.95
N THR A 487 15.60 -9.11 -10.91
CA THR A 487 14.52 -9.67 -11.74
C THR A 487 14.95 -10.98 -12.41
N PHE A 488 16.17 -11.06 -12.94
CA PHE A 488 16.68 -12.27 -13.61
C PHE A 488 16.96 -13.46 -12.65
N PHE A 489 16.89 -13.25 -11.33
CA PHE A 489 17.11 -14.29 -10.33
C PHE A 489 15.82 -14.89 -9.74
N VAL A 490 14.65 -14.28 -10.02
CA VAL A 490 13.33 -14.84 -9.71
C VAL A 490 13.04 -16.00 -10.66
N SER A 491 13.19 -17.24 -10.17
CA SER A 491 12.89 -18.46 -10.92
C SER A 491 12.75 -19.64 -9.96
N THR A 492 11.76 -20.52 -10.22
CA THR A 492 11.58 -21.76 -9.46
C THR A 492 12.50 -22.89 -9.94
N GLY A 493 12.97 -22.81 -11.18
CA GLY A 493 14.03 -23.62 -11.76
C GLY A 493 15.46 -23.14 -11.45
N VAL A 494 16.44 -23.89 -11.98
CA VAL A 494 17.87 -23.63 -11.75
C VAL A 494 18.36 -22.51 -12.66
N ALA A 495 18.66 -21.35 -12.07
CA ALA A 495 19.39 -20.28 -12.75
C ALA A 495 20.76 -20.81 -13.25
N ARG A 496 20.91 -20.91 -14.58
CA ARG A 496 21.91 -21.75 -15.27
C ARG A 496 23.39 -21.37 -15.07
N PHE A 497 23.70 -20.33 -14.30
CA PHE A 497 25.02 -19.67 -14.30
C PHE A 497 25.66 -19.36 -12.93
N ILE A 498 25.00 -19.56 -11.77
CA ILE A 498 25.60 -19.26 -10.45
C ILE A 498 25.38 -20.39 -9.43
N PRO A 499 26.42 -20.86 -8.72
CA PRO A 499 26.34 -21.93 -7.72
C PRO A 499 25.86 -21.42 -6.35
N PHE A 500 24.62 -20.93 -6.27
CA PHE A 500 23.91 -20.79 -4.99
C PHE A 500 23.21 -22.10 -4.60
N PRO A 501 22.92 -22.35 -3.30
CA PRO A 501 22.29 -23.59 -2.87
C PRO A 501 20.93 -23.79 -3.56
N ARG A 502 20.66 -25.04 -3.94
CA ARG A 502 19.37 -25.43 -4.51
C ARG A 502 18.27 -25.20 -3.47
N ALA A 503 17.11 -24.72 -3.90
CA ALA A 503 15.88 -24.97 -3.14
C ALA A 503 15.75 -26.49 -2.95
N ASP A 504 15.49 -26.95 -1.72
CA ASP A 504 15.47 -28.38 -1.42
C ASP A 504 14.45 -29.11 -2.32
N PRO A 505 14.90 -30.03 -3.20
CA PRO A 505 14.00 -30.81 -4.06
C PRO A 505 13.00 -31.66 -3.26
N ASN A 506 13.27 -31.93 -1.99
CA ASN A 506 12.44 -32.73 -1.10
C ASN A 506 11.38 -31.91 -0.36
N SER A 507 11.37 -30.57 -0.51
CA SER A 507 10.29 -29.74 0.04
C SER A 507 8.98 -30.02 -0.70
N LYS A 508 8.14 -30.86 -0.08
CA LYS A 508 6.80 -31.23 -0.58
C LYS A 508 5.83 -30.04 -0.66
N ASN A 509 6.15 -28.92 -0.01
CA ASN A 509 5.29 -27.75 0.04
C ASN A 509 5.57 -26.80 -1.14
N LEU A 510 4.62 -26.79 -2.09
CA LEU A 510 4.68 -25.95 -3.29
C LEU A 510 4.88 -24.46 -2.97
N GLN A 511 4.09 -23.92 -2.03
CA GLN A 511 4.18 -22.51 -1.62
C GLN A 511 5.59 -22.11 -1.13
N THR A 512 6.25 -22.97 -0.37
CA THR A 512 7.60 -22.70 0.14
C THR A 512 8.62 -22.58 -1.00
N ARG A 513 8.44 -23.29 -2.11
CA ARG A 513 9.31 -23.18 -3.30
C ARG A 513 9.03 -21.91 -4.10
N LEU A 514 7.77 -21.56 -4.28
CA LEU A 514 7.33 -20.32 -4.95
C LEU A 514 7.86 -19.07 -4.21
N LEU A 515 7.63 -19.01 -2.90
CA LEU A 515 8.04 -17.89 -2.04
C LEU A 515 9.57 -17.74 -1.97
N TRP A 516 10.33 -18.84 -2.00
CA TRP A 516 11.79 -18.79 -2.08
C TRP A 516 12.30 -18.25 -3.43
N ALA A 517 11.65 -18.60 -4.54
CA ALA A 517 12.01 -18.07 -5.86
C ALA A 517 11.89 -16.54 -5.93
N ILE A 518 10.82 -15.99 -5.35
CA ILE A 518 10.60 -14.54 -5.21
C ILE A 518 11.65 -13.91 -4.28
N ARG A 519 11.77 -14.42 -3.04
CA ARG A 519 12.74 -13.92 -2.04
C ARG A 519 14.17 -13.84 -2.58
N LYS A 520 14.59 -14.85 -3.35
CA LYS A 520 15.92 -14.92 -3.98
C LYS A 520 16.21 -13.71 -4.88
N GLY A 521 15.25 -13.26 -5.69
CA GLY A 521 15.43 -12.09 -6.56
C GLY A 521 15.62 -10.80 -5.76
N ILE A 522 14.77 -10.58 -4.76
CA ILE A 522 14.88 -9.44 -3.82
C ILE A 522 16.21 -9.47 -3.06
N MET A 523 16.61 -10.63 -2.52
CA MET A 523 17.88 -10.78 -1.77
C MET A 523 19.12 -10.56 -2.65
N VAL A 524 19.09 -10.99 -3.92
CA VAL A 524 20.19 -10.70 -4.87
C VAL A 524 20.24 -9.21 -5.21
N ALA A 525 19.10 -8.57 -5.46
CA ALA A 525 19.05 -7.12 -5.64
C ALA A 525 19.60 -6.39 -4.40
N ALA A 526 19.10 -6.71 -3.21
CA ALA A 526 19.53 -6.12 -1.94
C ALA A 526 21.03 -6.29 -1.68
N GLY A 527 21.58 -7.51 -1.86
CA GLY A 527 23.00 -7.79 -1.69
C GLY A 527 23.90 -7.05 -2.67
N LEU A 528 23.49 -6.93 -3.94
CA LEU A 528 24.21 -6.11 -4.94
C LEU A 528 24.11 -4.62 -4.61
N ASN A 529 22.96 -4.17 -4.12
CA ASN A 529 22.70 -2.76 -3.81
C ASN A 529 23.52 -2.27 -2.61
N ILE A 530 23.78 -3.14 -1.62
CA ILE A 530 24.76 -2.86 -0.55
C ILE A 530 26.13 -2.54 -1.16
N LEU A 531 26.63 -3.35 -2.10
CA LEU A 531 27.93 -3.11 -2.75
C LEU A 531 27.95 -1.83 -3.60
N VAL A 532 26.90 -1.60 -4.40
CA VAL A 532 26.77 -0.43 -5.28
C VAL A 532 26.64 0.87 -4.47
N ALA A 533 25.80 0.89 -3.44
CA ALA A 533 25.64 2.04 -2.54
C ALA A 533 26.92 2.36 -1.76
N GLY A 534 27.70 1.34 -1.35
CA GLY A 534 29.04 1.56 -0.80
C GLY A 534 29.94 2.32 -1.77
N GLY A 535 30.06 1.83 -3.02
CA GLY A 535 30.84 2.50 -4.06
C GLY A 535 30.40 3.94 -4.34
N ILE A 536 29.09 4.20 -4.33
CA ILE A 536 28.51 5.55 -4.48
C ILE A 536 28.89 6.44 -3.29
N ILE A 537 28.63 6.00 -2.06
CA ILE A 537 28.80 6.82 -0.85
C ILE A 537 30.28 7.15 -0.62
N PHE A 538 31.18 6.17 -0.74
CA PHE A 538 32.64 6.41 -0.63
C PHE A 538 33.20 7.23 -1.81
N GLY A 539 32.53 7.24 -2.96
CA GLY A 539 32.87 8.12 -4.09
C GLY A 539 32.45 9.59 -3.87
N VAL A 540 31.19 9.82 -3.50
CA VAL A 540 30.64 11.17 -3.29
C VAL A 540 31.28 11.89 -2.09
N PHE A 541 31.69 11.14 -1.06
CA PHE A 541 32.31 11.66 0.15
C PHE A 541 33.82 11.34 0.26
N TYR A 542 34.50 11.10 -0.87
CA TYR A 542 35.92 10.70 -0.90
C TYR A 542 36.88 11.70 -0.22
N ASP A 543 36.64 13.01 -0.38
CA ASP A 543 37.49 14.07 0.20
C ASP A 543 37.27 14.27 1.72
N GLU A 544 36.20 13.70 2.27
CA GLU A 544 35.90 13.80 3.70
C GLU A 544 36.54 12.66 4.47
N ILE A 545 36.92 12.94 5.71
CA ILE A 545 37.53 11.94 6.59
C ILE A 545 36.55 10.76 6.72
N HIS A 546 37.09 9.54 6.63
CA HIS A 546 36.33 8.29 6.52
C HIS A 546 35.04 8.12 7.37
N PRO A 547 34.90 8.65 8.61
CA PRO A 547 33.68 8.49 9.40
C PRO A 547 32.36 8.86 8.71
N THR A 548 32.26 9.99 7.98
CA THR A 548 30.97 10.41 7.37
C THR A 548 30.46 9.37 6.38
N ALA A 549 31.31 8.96 5.45
CA ALA A 549 30.96 7.99 4.42
C ALA A 549 30.58 6.63 5.02
N TRP A 550 31.33 6.15 6.02
CA TRP A 550 30.98 4.92 6.74
C TRP A 550 29.64 5.01 7.48
N CYS A 551 29.33 6.17 8.08
CA CYS A 551 28.09 6.36 8.82
C CYS A 551 26.88 6.47 7.87
N LEU A 552 26.98 7.23 6.78
CA LEU A 552 25.93 7.30 5.75
C LEU A 552 25.69 5.92 5.09
N TYR A 553 26.76 5.16 4.83
CA TYR A 553 26.66 3.79 4.34
C TYR A 553 25.98 2.86 5.34
N ALA A 554 26.33 2.93 6.63
CA ALA A 554 25.66 2.18 7.68
C ALA A 554 24.17 2.55 7.82
N CYS A 555 23.80 3.84 7.73
CA CYS A 555 22.40 4.28 7.72
C CYS A 555 21.62 3.71 6.52
N TYR A 556 22.20 3.74 5.32
CA TYR A 556 21.61 3.13 4.12
C TYR A 556 21.35 1.63 4.30
N VAL A 557 22.35 0.90 4.80
CA VAL A 557 22.26 -0.54 5.07
C VAL A 557 21.23 -0.84 6.17
N LEU A 558 21.16 -0.03 7.24
CA LEU A 558 20.13 -0.15 8.27
C LEU A 558 18.71 -0.03 7.69
N GLY A 559 18.48 0.94 6.80
CA GLY A 559 17.19 1.11 6.12
C GLY A 559 16.81 -0.06 5.21
N LEU A 560 17.75 -0.49 4.36
CA LEU A 560 17.61 -1.63 3.47
C LEU A 560 17.31 -2.94 4.25
N VAL A 561 18.09 -3.21 5.30
CA VAL A 561 17.88 -4.38 6.17
C VAL A 561 16.55 -4.28 6.93
N SER A 562 16.15 -3.07 7.35
CA SER A 562 14.86 -2.87 8.02
C SER A 562 13.67 -3.23 7.12
N GLY A 563 13.71 -2.86 5.83
CA GLY A 563 12.65 -3.25 4.88
C GLY A 563 12.54 -4.76 4.71
N VAL A 564 13.69 -5.44 4.61
CA VAL A 564 13.77 -6.91 4.53
C VAL A 564 13.24 -7.57 5.81
N LEU A 565 13.61 -7.07 6.99
CA LEU A 565 13.13 -7.59 8.27
C LEU A 565 11.63 -7.36 8.47
N ILE A 566 11.08 -6.20 8.07
CA ILE A 566 9.65 -5.91 8.13
C ILE A 566 8.86 -6.85 7.21
N GLY A 567 9.37 -7.16 6.02
CA GLY A 567 8.81 -8.19 5.13
C GLY A 567 8.75 -9.56 5.80
N PHE A 568 9.88 -10.05 6.36
CA PHE A 568 9.91 -11.32 7.11
C PHE A 568 8.97 -11.33 8.32
N CYS A 569 8.88 -10.23 9.08
CA CYS A 569 7.96 -10.12 10.21
C CYS A 569 6.50 -10.13 9.77
N THR A 570 6.16 -9.47 8.67
CA THR A 570 4.79 -9.47 8.13
C THR A 570 4.39 -10.88 7.71
N GLU A 571 5.24 -11.57 6.95
CA GLU A 571 5.03 -12.96 6.51
C GLU A 571 4.80 -13.93 7.69
N LEU A 572 5.52 -13.74 8.81
CA LEU A 572 5.34 -14.54 10.03
C LEU A 572 3.92 -14.47 10.61
N PHE A 573 3.22 -13.33 10.43
CA PHE A 573 1.85 -13.14 10.90
C PHE A 573 0.79 -13.45 9.84
N THR A 574 1.10 -13.29 8.54
CA THR A 574 0.10 -13.43 7.45
C THR A 574 0.18 -14.72 6.64
N ALA A 575 1.28 -15.46 6.62
CA ALA A 575 1.40 -16.66 5.78
C ALA A 575 0.90 -17.95 6.48
N ASP A 576 0.18 -18.77 5.72
CA ASP A 576 -0.55 -19.95 6.20
C ASP A 576 0.32 -21.06 6.84
N VAL A 577 1.63 -21.01 6.61
CA VAL A 577 2.61 -21.95 7.17
C VAL A 577 2.91 -21.67 8.65
N TYR A 578 2.64 -20.47 9.17
CA TYR A 578 3.04 -20.04 10.51
C TYR A 578 1.91 -20.17 11.56
N PRO A 579 2.25 -20.22 12.87
CA PRO A 579 1.25 -20.37 13.93
C PRO A 579 0.12 -19.31 13.97
N PRO A 580 0.34 -18.00 13.72
CA PRO A 580 -0.72 -16.99 13.86
C PRO A 580 -1.95 -17.27 13.00
N VAL A 581 -1.76 -17.50 11.69
CA VAL A 581 -2.83 -17.84 10.74
C VAL A 581 -3.49 -19.17 11.11
N LYS A 582 -2.70 -20.19 11.47
CA LYS A 582 -3.22 -21.50 11.91
C LYS A 582 -4.10 -21.41 13.16
N MET A 583 -3.85 -20.46 14.06
CA MET A 583 -4.73 -20.20 15.21
C MET A 583 -6.02 -19.48 14.82
N ILE A 584 -5.99 -18.56 13.84
CA ILE A 584 -7.21 -17.93 13.31
C ILE A 584 -8.08 -18.97 12.62
N ALA A 585 -7.51 -19.81 11.74
CA ALA A 585 -8.23 -20.88 11.05
C ALA A 585 -8.84 -21.91 12.03
N ARG A 586 -8.11 -22.29 13.09
CA ARG A 586 -8.65 -23.13 14.19
C ARG A 586 -9.76 -22.45 14.99
N SER A 587 -9.74 -21.13 15.12
CA SER A 587 -10.82 -20.40 15.80
C SER A 587 -12.17 -20.59 15.07
N GLY A 588 -12.15 -20.82 13.75
CA GLY A 588 -13.34 -21.09 12.94
C GLY A 588 -14.19 -22.27 13.42
N ILE A 589 -13.60 -23.27 14.09
CA ILE A 589 -14.32 -24.39 14.72
C ILE A 589 -15.37 -23.86 15.73
N THR A 590 -15.06 -22.75 16.40
CA THR A 590 -15.91 -22.08 17.41
C THR A 590 -16.73 -20.91 16.84
N GLY A 591 -16.74 -20.71 15.52
CA GLY A 591 -17.56 -19.71 14.83
C GLY A 591 -16.90 -18.33 14.62
N SER A 592 -17.60 -17.45 13.90
CA SER A 592 -17.01 -16.22 13.34
C SER A 592 -16.53 -15.20 14.38
N ALA A 593 -17.16 -15.16 15.56
CA ALA A 593 -16.80 -14.19 16.61
C ALA A 593 -15.37 -14.39 17.12
N THR A 594 -14.94 -15.63 17.34
CA THR A 594 -13.58 -15.94 17.80
C THR A 594 -12.55 -15.80 16.67
N VAL A 595 -12.93 -16.05 15.41
CA VAL A 595 -12.11 -15.73 14.23
C VAL A 595 -11.80 -14.22 14.20
N VAL A 596 -12.80 -13.36 14.37
CA VAL A 596 -12.60 -11.90 14.38
C VAL A 596 -11.78 -11.46 15.61
N ILE A 597 -12.10 -11.94 16.81
CA ILE A 597 -11.30 -11.64 18.02
C ILE A 597 -9.83 -12.07 17.83
N LYS A 598 -9.59 -13.25 17.23
CA LYS A 598 -8.24 -13.78 17.06
C LYS A 598 -7.45 -13.04 15.98
N GLY A 599 -8.07 -12.66 14.86
CA GLY A 599 -7.40 -11.87 13.81
C GLY A 599 -7.07 -10.45 14.26
N LEU A 600 -7.96 -9.77 15.00
CA LEU A 600 -7.67 -8.49 15.63
C LEU A 600 -6.49 -8.59 16.62
N SER A 601 -6.48 -9.64 17.46
CA SER A 601 -5.37 -9.91 18.38
C SER A 601 -4.05 -10.16 17.65
N VAL A 602 -4.05 -10.91 16.54
CA VAL A 602 -2.87 -11.16 15.70
C VAL A 602 -2.39 -9.87 15.04
N GLY A 603 -3.30 -9.07 14.46
CA GLY A 603 -2.98 -7.78 13.86
C GLY A 603 -2.31 -6.83 14.85
N MET A 604 -2.90 -6.62 16.03
CA MET A 604 -2.34 -5.76 17.07
C MET A 604 -0.94 -6.23 17.50
N MET A 605 -0.75 -7.53 17.75
CA MET A 605 0.55 -8.10 18.10
C MET A 605 1.60 -7.95 16.97
N SER A 606 1.17 -7.99 15.71
CA SER A 606 2.06 -7.86 14.55
C SER A 606 2.68 -6.47 14.38
N SER A 607 2.14 -5.45 15.05
CA SER A 607 2.70 -4.08 15.03
C SER A 607 4.02 -3.95 15.80
N ALA A 608 4.26 -4.80 16.81
CA ALA A 608 5.40 -4.64 17.69
C ALA A 608 6.76 -4.85 16.99
N PRO A 609 6.99 -5.89 16.16
CA PRO A 609 8.28 -6.08 15.52
C PRO A 609 8.64 -4.96 14.52
N PRO A 610 7.76 -4.49 13.61
CA PRO A 610 8.04 -3.33 12.76
C PRO A 610 8.38 -2.07 13.55
N VAL A 611 7.72 -1.80 14.68
CA VAL A 611 8.04 -0.66 15.55
C VAL A 611 9.44 -0.80 16.16
N ILE A 612 9.81 -1.99 16.63
CA ILE A 612 11.16 -2.26 17.17
C ILE A 612 12.22 -2.10 16.07
N ILE A 613 11.97 -2.61 14.86
CA ILE A 613 12.88 -2.51 13.72
C ILE A 613 13.08 -1.05 13.30
N VAL A 614 12.00 -0.29 13.08
CA VAL A 614 12.07 1.12 12.68
C VAL A 614 12.67 1.99 13.80
N GLY A 615 12.33 1.73 15.07
CA GLY A 615 12.94 2.39 16.22
C GLY A 615 14.44 2.14 16.32
N ALA A 616 14.89 0.90 16.13
CA ALA A 616 16.31 0.56 16.10
C ALA A 616 17.04 1.20 14.91
N ALA A 617 16.40 1.30 13.74
CA ALA A 617 16.94 1.99 12.58
C ALA A 617 17.11 3.51 12.84
N ILE A 618 16.10 4.16 13.42
CA ILE A 618 16.13 5.58 13.80
C ILE A 618 17.24 5.85 14.82
N LEU A 619 17.28 5.09 15.92
CA LEU A 619 18.29 5.24 16.97
C LEU A 619 19.71 4.93 16.46
N GLY A 620 19.85 3.92 15.58
CA GLY A 620 21.10 3.62 14.90
C GLY A 620 21.57 4.78 14.00
N CYS A 621 20.68 5.36 13.21
CA CYS A 621 21.00 6.52 12.36
C CYS A 621 21.39 7.75 13.18
N MET A 622 20.72 8.00 14.31
CA MET A 622 21.07 9.08 15.25
C MET A 622 22.46 8.87 15.84
N TYR A 623 22.72 7.69 16.43
CA TYR A 623 24.04 7.35 17.02
C TYR A 623 25.18 7.43 16.00
N LEU A 624 24.96 6.99 14.75
CA LEU A 624 25.92 7.12 13.65
C LEU A 624 26.17 8.59 13.26
N GLY A 625 25.14 9.44 13.31
CA GLY A 625 25.27 10.89 13.13
C GLY A 625 26.14 11.54 14.19
N ASP A 626 25.82 11.29 15.45
CA ASP A 626 26.52 11.84 16.62
C ASP A 626 28.00 11.38 16.65
N TYR A 627 28.25 10.10 16.33
CA TYR A 627 29.60 9.53 16.24
C TYR A 627 30.46 10.16 15.13
N ALA A 628 29.89 10.41 13.95
CA ALA A 628 30.58 11.11 12.87
C ALA A 628 30.84 12.58 13.22
N GLY A 629 29.87 13.24 13.87
CA GLY A 629 29.99 14.60 14.39
C GLY A 629 31.14 14.79 15.38
N SER A 630 31.19 13.91 16.39
CA SER A 630 32.17 13.96 17.50
C SER A 630 33.64 13.92 17.05
N ARG A 631 33.94 13.57 15.79
CA ARG A 631 35.31 13.45 15.26
C ARG A 631 35.77 14.59 14.34
N ASN A 632 34.92 15.56 14.00
CA ASN A 632 35.32 16.73 13.20
C ASN A 632 34.33 17.89 13.42
N SER A 633 34.80 19.04 13.87
CA SER A 633 33.95 20.22 14.18
C SER A 633 33.17 20.78 12.99
N VAL A 634 33.62 20.55 11.74
CA VAL A 634 32.84 20.90 10.54
C VAL A 634 31.66 19.93 10.34
N ILE A 635 31.89 18.64 10.64
CA ILE A 635 30.86 17.59 10.58
C ILE A 635 29.93 17.68 11.80
N GLU A 636 30.40 18.18 12.94
CA GLU A 636 29.57 18.49 14.11
C GLU A 636 28.44 19.49 13.77
N ALA A 637 28.74 20.50 12.95
CA ALA A 637 27.76 21.47 12.47
C ALA A 637 26.84 20.90 11.37
N ALA A 638 27.35 20.04 10.49
CA ALA A 638 26.61 19.47 9.36
C ALA A 638 25.70 18.29 9.72
N PHE A 639 26.16 17.39 10.59
CA PHE A 639 25.60 16.05 10.81
C PHE A 639 25.55 15.66 12.30
N GLY A 640 26.50 16.16 13.10
CA GLY A 640 26.71 15.77 14.50
C GLY A 640 25.77 16.32 15.56
N LYS A 641 24.72 17.04 15.17
CA LYS A 641 23.68 17.54 16.10
C LYS A 641 22.30 16.90 15.88
N ALA A 642 22.15 16.11 14.83
CA ALA A 642 21.13 15.07 14.69
C ALA A 642 21.42 14.23 13.43
N GLY A 643 21.47 12.89 13.57
CA GLY A 643 21.61 11.94 12.45
C GLY A 643 20.40 11.86 11.49
N VAL A 644 19.60 12.92 11.41
CA VAL A 644 18.36 13.10 10.63
C VAL A 644 18.56 12.88 9.13
N TYR A 645 19.66 13.36 8.54
CA TYR A 645 19.97 13.03 7.14
C TYR A 645 20.26 11.54 6.96
N GLY A 646 20.87 10.89 7.97
CA GLY A 646 21.01 9.42 8.02
C GLY A 646 19.67 8.70 7.96
N ILE A 647 18.66 9.17 8.70
CA ILE A 647 17.28 8.64 8.65
C ILE A 647 16.70 8.77 7.23
N SER A 648 16.92 9.89 6.54
CA SER A 648 16.46 10.08 5.16
C SER A 648 17.18 9.16 4.16
N ILE A 649 18.47 8.90 4.35
CA ILE A 649 19.24 7.93 3.56
C ILE A 649 18.85 6.48 3.90
N ALA A 650 18.38 6.20 5.12
CA ALA A 650 17.74 4.93 5.46
C ALA A 650 16.39 4.75 4.77
N ALA A 651 15.57 5.80 4.63
CA ALA A 651 14.33 5.75 3.84
C ALA A 651 14.60 5.40 2.37
N VAL A 652 15.56 6.10 1.73
CA VAL A 652 16.03 5.79 0.37
C VAL A 652 16.63 4.38 0.29
N GLY A 653 17.38 3.94 1.31
CA GLY A 653 17.93 2.58 1.41
C GLY A 653 16.86 1.50 1.47
N MET A 654 15.77 1.73 2.21
CA MET A 654 14.64 0.80 2.25
C MET A 654 13.97 0.68 0.88
N LEU A 655 13.64 1.81 0.24
CA LEU A 655 12.97 1.84 -1.07
C LEU A 655 13.89 1.55 -2.27
N SER A 656 15.18 1.32 -2.03
CA SER A 656 16.19 1.19 -3.07
C SER A 656 15.99 -0.03 -3.99
N THR A 657 15.36 -1.12 -3.52
CA THR A 657 15.03 -2.31 -4.33
C THR A 657 13.60 -2.31 -4.87
N LEU A 658 12.87 -1.18 -4.79
CA LEU A 658 11.44 -1.12 -5.09
C LEU A 658 11.09 -1.71 -6.47
N GLY A 659 11.92 -1.50 -7.49
CA GLY A 659 11.64 -1.99 -8.85
C GLY A 659 11.46 -3.51 -8.96
N VAL A 660 12.07 -4.29 -8.06
CA VAL A 660 11.86 -5.75 -7.97
C VAL A 660 10.95 -6.15 -6.80
N THR A 661 10.92 -5.40 -5.69
CA THR A 661 9.97 -5.66 -4.59
C THR A 661 8.52 -5.49 -5.07
N LEU A 662 8.22 -4.38 -5.76
CA LEU A 662 6.90 -4.06 -6.31
C LEU A 662 6.44 -5.08 -7.37
N ALA A 663 7.37 -5.71 -8.09
CA ALA A 663 7.04 -6.78 -9.03
C ALA A 663 6.38 -8.00 -8.36
N THR A 664 6.59 -8.19 -7.06
CA THR A 664 6.06 -9.32 -6.28
C THR A 664 4.72 -9.00 -5.62
N ASP A 665 4.47 -7.72 -5.34
CA ASP A 665 3.18 -7.19 -4.90
C ASP A 665 2.21 -7.19 -6.10
N ALA A 666 2.58 -6.52 -7.20
CA ALA A 666 1.80 -6.39 -8.43
C ALA A 666 1.57 -7.71 -9.19
N TYR A 667 2.31 -8.76 -8.83
CA TYR A 667 2.10 -10.12 -9.32
C TYR A 667 0.80 -10.74 -8.77
N GLY A 668 0.41 -10.42 -7.53
CA GLY A 668 -0.73 -11.04 -6.85
C GLY A 668 -2.07 -10.82 -7.58
N PRO A 669 -2.49 -9.56 -7.79
CA PRO A 669 -3.69 -9.23 -8.57
C PRO A 669 -3.70 -9.82 -9.99
N VAL A 670 -2.54 -10.08 -10.60
CA VAL A 670 -2.45 -10.70 -11.94
C VAL A 670 -2.66 -12.22 -11.88
N ALA A 671 -2.33 -12.86 -10.77
CA ALA A 671 -2.61 -14.27 -10.51
C ALA A 671 -4.07 -14.51 -10.09
N ASP A 672 -4.64 -13.62 -9.29
CA ASP A 672 -6.02 -13.70 -8.78
C ASP A 672 -7.05 -13.59 -9.93
N ASN A 673 -6.99 -12.50 -10.69
CA ASN A 673 -7.71 -12.33 -11.96
C ASN A 673 -7.51 -13.50 -12.95
N ALA A 674 -6.38 -14.20 -12.90
CA ALA A 674 -6.16 -15.37 -13.76
C ALA A 674 -6.95 -16.60 -13.28
N GLY A 675 -7.18 -16.72 -11.96
CA GLY A 675 -8.12 -17.68 -11.37
C GLY A 675 -9.57 -17.35 -11.68
N GLY A 676 -9.97 -16.09 -11.51
CA GLY A 676 -11.32 -15.65 -11.88
C GLY A 676 -11.64 -15.87 -13.35
N LEU A 677 -10.68 -15.55 -14.24
CA LEU A 677 -10.77 -15.89 -15.66
C LEU A 677 -10.83 -17.39 -15.95
N ALA A 678 -10.22 -18.25 -15.12
CA ALA A 678 -10.28 -19.69 -15.29
C ALA A 678 -11.66 -20.25 -14.94
N GLU A 679 -12.25 -19.80 -13.83
CA GLU A 679 -13.57 -20.23 -13.36
C GLU A 679 -14.68 -19.68 -14.27
N MET A 680 -14.73 -18.36 -14.49
CA MET A 680 -15.73 -17.73 -15.36
C MET A 680 -15.72 -18.30 -16.78
N ALA A 681 -14.56 -18.76 -17.28
CA ALA A 681 -14.46 -19.40 -18.60
C ALA A 681 -14.84 -20.89 -18.61
N GLY A 682 -14.93 -21.56 -17.46
CA GLY A 682 -15.11 -23.01 -17.36
C GLY A 682 -13.87 -23.76 -17.89
N LEU A 683 -12.67 -23.38 -17.43
CA LEU A 683 -11.46 -24.16 -17.69
C LEU A 683 -11.43 -25.43 -16.83
N PRO A 684 -10.57 -26.41 -17.13
CA PRO A 684 -10.40 -27.58 -16.26
C PRO A 684 -9.93 -27.17 -14.86
N GLU A 685 -10.42 -27.88 -13.84
CA GLU A 685 -10.08 -27.77 -12.42
C GLU A 685 -8.57 -27.62 -12.14
N GLU A 686 -7.72 -28.36 -12.87
CA GLU A 686 -6.25 -28.30 -12.76
C GLU A 686 -5.66 -26.92 -13.16
N VAL A 687 -6.45 -26.04 -13.77
CA VAL A 687 -6.08 -24.65 -14.04
C VAL A 687 -6.40 -23.78 -12.82
N ARG A 688 -7.61 -23.91 -12.23
CA ARG A 688 -7.98 -23.18 -11.01
C ARG A 688 -7.03 -23.52 -9.86
N GLN A 689 -6.74 -24.81 -9.64
CA GLN A 689 -5.77 -25.25 -8.63
C GLN A 689 -4.35 -24.70 -8.83
N LYS A 690 -3.94 -24.36 -10.06
CA LYS A 690 -2.67 -23.67 -10.32
C LYS A 690 -2.77 -22.18 -10.02
N THR A 691 -3.86 -21.53 -10.42
CA THR A 691 -4.06 -20.10 -10.13
C THR A 691 -4.26 -19.84 -8.65
N ASP A 692 -4.99 -20.68 -7.90
CA ASP A 692 -5.14 -20.60 -6.44
C ASP A 692 -3.77 -20.70 -5.72
N ALA A 693 -2.86 -21.53 -6.25
CA ALA A 693 -1.49 -21.62 -5.74
C ALA A 693 -0.65 -20.36 -6.06
N LEU A 694 -0.98 -19.63 -7.13
CA LEU A 694 -0.35 -18.36 -7.49
C LEU A 694 -0.97 -17.17 -6.73
N ASP A 695 -2.28 -17.17 -6.50
CA ASP A 695 -3.08 -16.25 -5.67
C ASP A 695 -2.63 -16.31 -4.20
N SER A 696 -2.63 -17.49 -3.57
CA SER A 696 -2.18 -17.64 -2.17
C SER A 696 -0.69 -17.24 -1.96
N LEU A 697 0.13 -17.35 -3.01
CA LEU A 697 1.47 -16.72 -3.02
C LEU A 697 1.37 -15.19 -3.07
N GLY A 698 0.53 -14.68 -3.97
CA GLY A 698 0.20 -13.27 -4.15
C GLY A 698 -0.27 -12.58 -2.86
N ASN A 699 -1.20 -13.18 -2.11
CA ASN A 699 -1.73 -12.57 -0.88
C ASN A 699 -0.67 -12.53 0.22
N THR A 700 0.27 -13.50 0.20
CA THR A 700 1.48 -13.46 1.04
C THR A 700 2.43 -12.34 0.60
N THR A 701 2.75 -12.23 -0.69
CA THR A 701 3.70 -11.21 -1.18
C THR A 701 3.15 -9.79 -1.09
N ALA A 702 1.86 -9.59 -1.40
CA ALA A 702 1.14 -8.32 -1.24
C ALA A 702 1.08 -7.88 0.24
N ALA A 703 0.87 -8.81 1.18
CA ALA A 703 1.03 -8.49 2.60
C ALA A 703 2.44 -7.98 2.91
N THR A 704 3.50 -8.66 2.43
CA THR A 704 4.88 -8.18 2.64
C THR A 704 5.18 -6.85 1.94
N GLY A 705 4.57 -6.59 0.76
CA GLY A 705 4.70 -5.34 0.02
C GLY A 705 4.04 -4.17 0.74
N LYS A 706 2.82 -4.37 1.28
CA LYS A 706 2.13 -3.43 2.17
C LYS A 706 2.93 -3.16 3.45
N GLY A 707 3.46 -4.19 4.10
CA GLY A 707 4.32 -4.04 5.28
C GLY A 707 5.58 -3.21 4.99
N PHE A 708 6.23 -3.48 3.85
CA PHE A 708 7.38 -2.71 3.35
C PHE A 708 7.01 -1.25 3.03
N ALA A 709 5.87 -1.02 2.36
CA ALA A 709 5.34 0.32 2.06
C ALA A 709 5.15 1.12 3.36
N ILE A 710 4.45 0.54 4.34
CA ILE A 710 4.18 1.16 5.64
C ILE A 710 5.49 1.45 6.41
N GLY A 711 6.43 0.50 6.45
CA GLY A 711 7.75 0.72 7.06
C GLY A 711 8.52 1.88 6.41
N SER A 712 8.47 1.98 5.08
CA SER A 712 9.13 3.06 4.33
C SER A 712 8.44 4.41 4.52
N ALA A 713 7.12 4.41 4.70
CA ALA A 713 6.32 5.60 4.93
C ALA A 713 6.69 6.26 6.27
N VAL A 714 7.02 5.50 7.31
CA VAL A 714 7.44 6.06 8.61
C VAL A 714 8.80 6.76 8.51
N LEU A 715 9.81 6.14 7.91
CA LEU A 715 11.13 6.77 7.73
C LEU A 715 11.04 7.99 6.80
N THR A 716 10.22 7.89 5.74
CA THR A 716 10.00 9.00 4.79
C THR A 716 9.24 10.16 5.43
N ALA A 717 8.15 9.90 6.16
CA ALA A 717 7.40 10.93 6.87
C ALA A 717 8.20 11.57 7.99
N LEU A 718 9.04 10.82 8.71
CA LEU A 718 9.98 11.37 9.68
C LEU A 718 11.04 12.27 9.02
N ALA A 719 11.56 11.88 7.85
CA ALA A 719 12.47 12.74 7.08
C ALA A 719 11.76 14.01 6.56
N LEU A 720 10.52 13.91 6.07
CA LEU A 720 9.70 15.04 5.65
C LEU A 720 9.32 15.98 6.81
N MET A 721 9.00 15.43 7.99
CA MET A 721 8.74 16.21 9.21
C MET A 721 9.99 16.99 9.64
N ASN A 722 11.18 16.39 9.54
CA ASN A 722 12.44 17.07 9.82
C ASN A 722 12.80 18.13 8.75
N ALA A 723 12.47 17.90 7.48
CA ALA A 723 12.58 18.92 6.45
C ALA A 723 11.61 20.09 6.72
N PHE A 724 10.38 19.78 7.16
CA PHE A 724 9.37 20.77 7.53
C PHE A 724 9.82 21.65 8.70
N THR A 725 10.38 21.10 9.78
CA THR A 725 10.82 21.91 10.94
C THR A 725 11.92 22.89 10.54
N ARG A 726 12.86 22.48 9.68
CA ARG A 726 13.91 23.34 9.13
C ARG A 726 13.33 24.43 8.22
N ALA A 727 12.57 24.05 7.20
CA ALA A 727 11.96 24.98 6.24
C ALA A 727 10.99 25.98 6.88
N SER A 728 10.27 25.58 7.94
CA SER A 728 9.29 26.41 8.65
C SER A 728 9.89 27.35 9.71
N GLY A 729 11.21 27.27 9.94
CA GLY A 729 11.93 28.09 10.92
C GLY A 729 11.95 27.53 12.34
N ILE A 730 11.39 26.33 12.60
CA ILE A 730 11.58 25.64 13.88
C ILE A 730 13.05 25.23 14.06
N GLY A 731 13.80 24.92 12.99
CA GLY A 731 15.04 24.10 13.01
C GLY A 731 16.20 24.42 13.98
N ASN A 732 16.19 25.54 14.73
CA ASN A 732 17.13 25.83 15.82
C ASN A 732 16.50 25.74 17.23
N ALA A 733 15.18 25.58 17.33
CA ALA A 733 14.39 25.42 18.54
C ALA A 733 13.89 23.97 18.65
N THR A 734 13.87 23.45 19.86
CA THR A 734 13.33 22.12 20.17
C THR A 734 11.81 22.08 20.00
N ILE A 735 11.28 21.01 19.39
CA ILE A 735 9.87 20.65 19.59
C ILE A 735 9.77 20.12 21.02
N ASP A 736 9.33 20.97 21.95
CA ASP A 736 9.05 20.55 23.32
C ASP A 736 7.69 19.82 23.37
N LEU A 737 7.67 18.59 23.86
CA LEU A 737 6.44 17.83 24.09
C LEU A 737 5.62 18.34 25.28
N LEU A 738 6.13 19.30 26.07
CA LEU A 738 5.40 19.95 27.16
C LEU A 738 4.71 21.26 26.74
N GLU A 739 5.04 21.82 25.57
CA GLU A 739 4.35 22.97 24.98
C GLU A 739 2.91 22.59 24.61
N GLN A 740 1.91 23.35 25.08
CA GLN A 740 0.51 22.93 24.96
C GLN A 740 0.04 22.88 23.51
N ARG A 741 0.60 23.72 22.62
CA ARG A 741 0.39 23.63 21.16
C ARG A 741 0.86 22.28 20.60
N VAL A 742 2.02 21.79 21.04
CA VAL A 742 2.59 20.52 20.54
C VAL A 742 1.75 19.35 21.02
N ILE A 743 1.36 19.32 22.31
CA ILE A 743 0.47 18.27 22.85
C ILE A 743 -0.86 18.24 22.12
N PHE A 744 -1.53 19.38 21.97
CA PHE A 744 -2.85 19.44 21.32
C PHE A 744 -2.76 19.08 19.83
N GLY A 745 -1.70 19.52 19.15
CA GLY A 745 -1.36 19.06 17.80
C GLY A 745 -1.21 17.54 17.74
N LEU A 746 -0.42 16.95 18.64
CA LEU A 746 -0.16 15.51 18.71
C LEU A 746 -1.43 14.69 18.95
N LEU A 747 -2.34 15.16 19.80
CA LEU A 747 -3.64 14.50 20.02
C LEU A 747 -4.53 14.54 18.77
N ILE A 748 -4.56 15.65 18.03
CA ILE A 748 -5.25 15.73 16.73
C ILE A 748 -4.59 14.80 15.70
N GLY A 749 -3.26 14.79 15.64
CA GLY A 749 -2.50 13.87 14.79
C GLY A 749 -2.79 12.41 15.10
N ALA A 750 -2.85 12.06 16.39
CA ALA A 750 -3.17 10.71 16.83
C ALA A 750 -4.58 10.28 16.41
N LEU A 751 -5.55 11.21 16.42
CA LEU A 751 -6.95 11.00 16.06
C LEU A 751 -7.20 10.84 14.55
N LEU A 752 -6.43 11.54 13.70
CA LEU A 752 -6.68 11.58 12.24
C LEU A 752 -6.69 10.19 11.56
N PRO A 753 -5.74 9.28 11.81
CA PRO A 753 -5.79 7.91 11.31
C PRO A 753 -7.05 7.12 11.71
N PHE A 754 -7.57 7.30 12.94
CA PHE A 754 -8.79 6.62 13.37
C PHE A 754 -10.03 7.17 12.67
N ILE A 755 -10.15 8.49 12.50
CA ILE A 755 -11.23 9.12 11.72
C ILE A 755 -11.16 8.64 10.27
N PHE A 756 -9.97 8.64 9.67
CA PHE A 756 -9.76 8.21 8.28
C PHE A 756 -10.18 6.75 8.09
N ALA A 757 -9.69 5.84 8.92
CA ALA A 757 -10.01 4.41 8.85
C ALA A 757 -11.51 4.14 9.06
N ALA A 758 -12.15 4.83 10.01
CA ALA A 758 -13.60 4.71 10.23
C ALA A 758 -14.40 5.14 9.00
N LEU A 759 -14.02 6.25 8.35
CA LEU A 759 -14.67 6.73 7.12
C LEU A 759 -14.47 5.76 5.95
N THR A 760 -13.27 5.20 5.75
CA THR A 760 -13.02 4.25 4.65
C THR A 760 -13.70 2.90 4.88
N MET A 761 -13.77 2.41 6.12
CA MET A 761 -14.54 1.19 6.45
C MET A 761 -16.04 1.38 6.23
N ASP A 762 -16.62 2.49 6.69
CA ASP A 762 -18.05 2.78 6.49
C ASP A 762 -18.40 2.99 5.01
N ALA A 763 -17.51 3.60 4.22
CA ALA A 763 -17.65 3.72 2.77
C ALA A 763 -17.73 2.36 2.05
N VAL A 764 -16.84 1.42 2.40
CA VAL A 764 -16.89 0.04 1.87
C VAL A 764 -18.21 -0.64 2.28
N ASN A 765 -18.58 -0.57 3.56
CA ASN A 765 -19.81 -1.17 4.08
C ASN A 765 -21.07 -0.66 3.36
N LYS A 766 -21.22 0.65 3.16
CA LYS A 766 -22.33 1.25 2.39
C LYS A 766 -22.40 0.68 0.97
N CYS A 767 -21.27 0.66 0.27
CA CYS A 767 -21.21 0.20 -1.11
C CYS A 767 -21.46 -1.31 -1.23
N ALA A 768 -20.83 -2.12 -0.37
CA ALA A 768 -21.05 -3.56 -0.30
C ALA A 768 -22.52 -3.89 -0.05
N MET A 769 -23.18 -3.16 0.86
CA MET A 769 -24.62 -3.33 1.11
C MET A 769 -25.49 -3.02 -0.11
N ASP A 770 -25.09 -2.15 -1.03
CA ASP A 770 -25.81 -1.90 -2.28
C ASP A 770 -25.50 -2.97 -3.35
N VAL A 771 -24.27 -3.48 -3.42
CA VAL A 771 -23.92 -4.64 -4.26
C VAL A 771 -24.70 -5.89 -3.80
N ILE A 772 -24.70 -6.20 -2.50
CA ILE A 772 -25.45 -7.32 -1.90
C ILE A 772 -26.94 -7.26 -2.26
N LYS A 773 -27.57 -6.09 -2.18
CA LYS A 773 -28.98 -5.90 -2.59
C LYS A 773 -29.18 -6.23 -4.07
N GLU A 774 -28.26 -5.82 -4.94
CA GLU A 774 -28.35 -6.06 -6.38
C GLU A 774 -28.07 -7.52 -6.77
N VAL A 775 -27.07 -8.18 -6.16
CA VAL A 775 -26.79 -9.61 -6.37
C VAL A 775 -28.02 -10.45 -5.97
N ARG A 776 -28.53 -10.24 -4.73
CA ARG A 776 -29.76 -10.89 -4.25
C ARG A 776 -30.96 -10.58 -5.16
N ARG A 777 -31.09 -9.36 -5.68
CA ARG A 777 -32.15 -9.01 -6.64
C ARG A 777 -32.03 -9.83 -7.92
N GLN A 778 -30.83 -9.94 -8.50
CA GLN A 778 -30.63 -10.69 -9.75
C GLN A 778 -30.92 -12.19 -9.56
N PHE A 779 -30.34 -12.83 -8.55
CA PHE A 779 -30.63 -14.25 -8.23
C PHE A 779 -32.13 -14.53 -8.01
N ARG A 780 -32.91 -13.55 -7.49
CA ARG A 780 -34.36 -13.69 -7.27
C ARG A 780 -35.24 -13.28 -8.46
N THR A 781 -34.73 -12.55 -9.45
CA THR A 781 -35.59 -11.92 -10.51
C THR A 781 -35.14 -12.15 -11.94
N ILE A 782 -33.99 -12.79 -12.17
CA ILE A 782 -33.56 -13.23 -13.50
C ILE A 782 -33.80 -14.73 -13.60
N GLU A 783 -34.92 -15.12 -14.21
CA GLU A 783 -35.27 -16.52 -14.43
C GLU A 783 -34.19 -17.24 -15.24
N GLY A 784 -33.80 -18.45 -14.80
CA GLY A 784 -32.76 -19.23 -15.46
C GLY A 784 -31.32 -18.87 -15.11
N LEU A 785 -31.07 -17.84 -14.28
CA LEU A 785 -29.71 -17.40 -13.93
C LEU A 785 -28.96 -18.47 -13.11
N MET A 786 -29.61 -19.04 -12.09
CA MET A 786 -28.99 -20.05 -11.24
C MET A 786 -28.72 -21.37 -11.98
N GLU A 787 -29.52 -21.63 -13.02
CA GLU A 787 -29.48 -22.81 -13.89
C GLU A 787 -28.55 -22.64 -15.11
N PHE A 788 -27.76 -21.56 -15.19
CA PHE A 788 -26.91 -21.20 -16.35
C PHE A 788 -27.66 -20.99 -17.69
N LYS A 789 -28.98 -20.76 -17.65
CA LYS A 789 -29.83 -20.48 -18.83
C LYS A 789 -29.92 -18.99 -19.16
N ALA A 790 -29.60 -18.12 -18.20
CA ALA A 790 -29.52 -16.67 -18.38
C ALA A 790 -28.13 -16.12 -17.98
N HIS A 791 -27.86 -14.87 -18.37
CA HIS A 791 -26.62 -14.16 -18.03
C HIS A 791 -26.86 -13.09 -16.97
N ALA A 792 -25.87 -12.85 -16.13
CA ALA A 792 -25.92 -11.83 -15.08
C ALA A 792 -25.71 -10.41 -15.68
N ASP A 793 -26.37 -9.41 -15.11
CA ASP A 793 -26.12 -7.99 -15.39
C ASP A 793 -24.95 -7.50 -14.53
N HIS A 794 -23.74 -7.83 -14.99
CA HIS A 794 -22.47 -7.41 -14.40
C HIS A 794 -22.26 -5.89 -14.43
N ALA A 795 -22.74 -5.22 -15.47
CA ALA A 795 -22.51 -3.79 -15.70
C ALA A 795 -23.12 -2.94 -14.57
N LYS A 796 -24.24 -3.42 -13.99
CA LYS A 796 -24.90 -2.74 -12.87
C LYS A 796 -24.12 -2.81 -11.56
N CYS A 797 -23.45 -3.92 -11.25
CA CYS A 797 -22.54 -3.99 -10.09
C CYS A 797 -21.33 -3.06 -10.29
N VAL A 798 -20.71 -3.06 -11.48
CA VAL A 798 -19.62 -2.13 -11.84
C VAL A 798 -20.07 -0.67 -11.68
N ALA A 799 -21.29 -0.32 -12.10
CA ALA A 799 -21.84 1.03 -11.96
C ALA A 799 -22.10 1.45 -10.50
N ILE A 800 -22.55 0.52 -9.64
CA ILE A 800 -22.70 0.75 -8.19
C ILE A 800 -21.33 1.07 -7.58
N CYS A 801 -20.34 0.19 -7.75
CA CYS A 801 -19.01 0.39 -7.20
C CYS A 801 -18.35 1.68 -7.73
N THR A 802 -18.49 1.99 -9.03
CA THR A 802 -18.00 3.25 -9.62
C THR A 802 -18.62 4.47 -8.96
N ARG A 803 -19.94 4.51 -8.81
CA ARG A 803 -20.65 5.70 -8.29
C ARG A 803 -20.41 5.92 -6.80
N ALA A 804 -20.28 4.85 -6.01
CA ALA A 804 -20.07 4.93 -4.57
C ALA A 804 -18.63 5.30 -4.21
N SER A 805 -17.63 4.60 -4.75
CA SER A 805 -16.20 4.86 -4.48
C SER A 805 -15.80 6.31 -4.77
N LEU A 806 -16.13 6.81 -5.97
CA LEU A 806 -15.83 8.18 -6.39
C LEU A 806 -16.50 9.27 -5.54
N ARG A 807 -17.62 8.94 -4.88
CA ARG A 807 -18.31 9.83 -3.94
C ARG A 807 -17.66 9.80 -2.56
N GLU A 808 -17.53 8.61 -1.97
CA GLU A 808 -17.10 8.48 -0.57
C GLU A 808 -15.60 8.79 -0.40
N MET A 809 -14.76 8.61 -1.44
CA MET A 809 -13.32 8.95 -1.39
C MET A 809 -13.03 10.44 -1.15
N ILE A 810 -14.00 11.32 -1.43
CA ILE A 810 -13.81 12.78 -1.38
C ILE A 810 -13.51 13.25 0.04
N ILE A 811 -14.20 12.71 1.05
CA ILE A 811 -14.07 13.19 2.44
C ILE A 811 -12.71 12.77 3.05
N PRO A 812 -12.28 11.48 3.02
CA PRO A 812 -10.97 11.07 3.54
C PRO A 812 -9.81 11.81 2.85
N GLY A 813 -9.85 11.97 1.51
CA GLY A 813 -8.81 12.68 0.77
C GLY A 813 -8.77 14.19 1.07
N THR A 814 -9.93 14.83 1.25
CA THR A 814 -10.00 16.26 1.62
C THR A 814 -9.43 16.50 3.02
N ILE A 815 -9.73 15.63 3.99
CA ILE A 815 -9.20 15.73 5.36
C ILE A 815 -7.66 15.73 5.36
N ALA A 816 -7.04 14.84 4.58
CA ALA A 816 -5.59 14.68 4.51
C ALA A 816 -4.83 15.92 4.00
N VAL A 817 -5.49 16.78 3.21
CA VAL A 817 -4.89 18.00 2.64
C VAL A 817 -5.29 19.26 3.42
N VAL A 818 -6.56 19.34 3.85
CA VAL A 818 -7.07 20.54 4.53
C VAL A 818 -6.59 20.63 5.99
N VAL A 819 -6.49 19.52 6.72
CA VAL A 819 -6.15 19.59 8.16
C VAL A 819 -4.72 20.07 8.42
N PRO A 820 -3.66 19.64 7.68
CA PRO A 820 -2.32 20.24 7.78
C PRO A 820 -2.30 21.75 7.56
N VAL A 821 -3.06 22.24 6.56
CA VAL A 821 -3.19 23.66 6.26
C VAL A 821 -3.87 24.40 7.41
N VAL A 822 -5.05 23.94 7.86
CA VAL A 822 -5.81 24.57 8.94
C VAL A 822 -5.01 24.61 10.25
N ILE A 823 -4.36 23.51 10.64
CA ILE A 823 -3.58 23.46 11.88
C ILE A 823 -2.26 24.24 11.76
N GLY A 824 -1.64 24.31 10.57
CA GLY A 824 -0.49 25.20 10.33
C GLY A 824 -0.83 26.68 10.56
N PHE A 825 -1.92 27.16 9.95
CA PHE A 825 -2.32 28.57 10.04
C PHE A 825 -3.06 28.94 11.33
N ALA A 826 -3.77 28.02 12.00
CA ALA A 826 -4.40 28.30 13.30
C ALA A 826 -3.43 28.08 14.48
N GLY A 827 -2.64 27.01 14.41
CA GLY A 827 -1.79 26.54 15.51
C GLY A 827 -0.35 27.05 15.51
N ARG A 828 0.11 27.64 14.39
CA ARG A 828 1.52 27.91 14.06
C ARG A 828 2.33 26.61 13.88
N GLN A 829 3.60 26.76 13.49
CA GLN A 829 4.50 25.66 13.16
C GLN A 829 4.56 24.57 14.25
N GLN A 830 4.60 24.94 15.54
CA GLN A 830 4.74 23.97 16.63
C GLN A 830 3.56 22.98 16.71
N MET A 831 2.33 23.46 16.54
CA MET A 831 1.15 22.61 16.59
C MET A 831 1.08 21.65 15.39
N LEU A 832 1.48 22.13 14.21
CA LEU A 832 1.59 21.28 13.02
C LEU A 832 2.68 20.21 13.19
N ALA A 833 3.84 20.55 13.76
CA ALA A 833 4.88 19.59 14.09
C ALA A 833 4.39 18.50 15.07
N GLY A 834 3.63 18.89 16.09
CA GLY A 834 2.96 17.94 17.00
C GLY A 834 2.02 17.00 16.25
N MET A 835 1.18 17.54 15.34
CA MET A 835 0.23 16.75 14.56
C MET A 835 0.92 15.76 13.60
N LEU A 836 2.04 16.14 12.98
CA LEU A 836 2.86 15.21 12.20
C LEU A 836 3.39 14.07 13.08
N ALA A 837 3.97 14.37 14.24
CA ALA A 837 4.46 13.34 15.16
C ALA A 837 3.34 12.39 15.63
N GLY A 838 2.17 12.92 15.99
CA GLY A 838 1.00 12.13 16.41
C GLY A 838 0.45 11.23 15.31
N SER A 839 0.33 11.74 14.08
CA SER A 839 -0.20 10.97 12.94
C SER A 839 0.77 9.92 12.41
N ILE A 840 2.08 10.19 12.42
CA ILE A 840 3.11 9.17 12.16
C ILE A 840 2.99 8.04 13.19
N SER A 841 2.89 8.39 14.48
CA SER A 841 2.90 7.40 15.57
C SER A 841 1.66 6.50 15.59
N SER A 842 0.45 7.08 15.51
CA SER A 842 -0.79 6.30 15.52
C SER A 842 -1.06 5.62 14.18
N GLY A 843 -0.79 6.32 13.07
CA GLY A 843 -1.04 5.84 11.72
C GLY A 843 -0.17 4.64 11.36
N PHE A 844 1.09 4.59 11.82
CA PHE A 844 1.96 3.43 11.65
C PHE A 844 1.38 2.19 12.34
N LEU A 845 1.06 2.30 13.63
CA LEU A 845 0.49 1.20 14.43
C LEU A 845 -0.80 0.68 13.81
N LEU A 846 -1.70 1.59 13.40
CA LEU A 846 -2.99 1.24 12.81
C LEU A 846 -2.84 0.63 11.41
N ALA A 847 -1.98 1.18 10.55
CA ALA A 847 -1.72 0.66 9.21
C ALA A 847 -1.18 -0.77 9.23
N VAL A 848 -0.19 -1.06 10.09
CA VAL A 848 0.34 -2.44 10.26
C VAL A 848 -0.75 -3.35 10.83
N THR A 849 -1.44 -2.91 11.89
CA THR A 849 -2.51 -3.69 12.54
C THR A 849 -3.59 -4.09 11.55
N MET A 850 -4.06 -3.17 10.72
CA MET A 850 -5.13 -3.43 9.76
C MET A 850 -4.65 -4.34 8.62
N SER A 851 -3.51 -4.00 7.99
CA SER A 851 -2.99 -4.75 6.85
C SER A 851 -2.68 -6.21 7.20
N ASN A 852 -2.10 -6.45 8.38
CA ASN A 852 -1.74 -7.79 8.83
C ASN A 852 -2.94 -8.57 9.38
N ALA A 853 -3.94 -7.91 9.99
CA ALA A 853 -5.17 -8.60 10.41
C ALA A 853 -5.91 -9.18 9.20
N GLY A 854 -6.15 -8.36 8.15
CA GLY A 854 -6.82 -8.82 6.94
C GLY A 854 -6.03 -9.88 6.17
N GLY A 855 -4.72 -9.69 5.95
CA GLY A 855 -3.90 -10.72 5.32
C GLY A 855 -3.82 -12.04 6.10
N ALA A 856 -4.03 -12.01 7.42
CA ALA A 856 -4.06 -13.21 8.26
C ALA A 856 -5.46 -13.87 8.35
N TRP A 857 -6.55 -13.12 8.13
CA TRP A 857 -7.90 -13.69 7.94
C TRP A 857 -8.03 -14.36 6.57
N ASP A 858 -7.55 -13.74 5.50
CA ASP A 858 -7.60 -14.29 4.13
C ASP A 858 -6.84 -15.62 4.02
N ASN A 859 -5.59 -15.64 4.47
CA ASN A 859 -4.81 -16.87 4.48
C ASN A 859 -5.34 -17.91 5.50
N ALA A 860 -6.21 -17.52 6.45
CA ALA A 860 -6.95 -18.47 7.28
C ALA A 860 -8.17 -19.06 6.55
N LYS A 861 -8.87 -18.28 5.71
CA LYS A 861 -9.88 -18.76 4.74
C LYS A 861 -9.24 -19.74 3.76
N LYS A 862 -8.25 -19.31 2.97
CA LYS A 862 -7.56 -20.14 1.96
C LYS A 862 -6.92 -21.41 2.57
N LEU A 863 -6.47 -21.38 3.84
CA LEU A 863 -5.99 -22.56 4.57
C LEU A 863 -7.09 -23.62 4.83
N VAL A 864 -8.29 -23.20 5.26
CA VAL A 864 -9.44 -24.11 5.44
C VAL A 864 -9.88 -24.71 4.10
N GLU A 865 -9.78 -23.94 3.01
CA GLU A 865 -10.13 -24.39 1.67
C GLU A 865 -9.15 -25.41 1.11
N ALA A 866 -7.85 -25.08 1.10
CA ALA A 866 -6.83 -25.87 0.40
C ALA A 866 -6.32 -27.10 1.19
N LYS A 867 -6.35 -27.04 2.53
CA LYS A 867 -5.77 -28.09 3.41
C LYS A 867 -6.77 -28.61 4.45
N GLY A 868 -7.75 -27.79 4.82
CA GLY A 868 -8.66 -28.08 5.93
C GLY A 868 -8.01 -27.89 7.30
N VAL A 869 -8.84 -27.93 8.33
CA VAL A 869 -8.46 -27.76 9.73
C VAL A 869 -8.93 -28.96 10.54
N TYR A 870 -7.97 -29.68 11.11
CA TYR A 870 -8.25 -30.77 12.05
C TYR A 870 -8.58 -30.23 13.44
N ASP A 871 -9.71 -30.69 13.96
CA ASP A 871 -10.23 -30.50 15.30
C ASP A 871 -9.91 -31.75 16.16
N PRO A 872 -9.04 -31.63 17.19
CA PRO A 872 -8.68 -32.74 18.05
C PRO A 872 -9.76 -33.13 19.05
N ASP A 873 -10.73 -32.26 19.33
CA ASP A 873 -11.75 -32.49 20.36
C ASP A 873 -12.93 -33.30 19.81
N ASN A 874 -13.14 -33.27 18.49
CA ASN A 874 -14.20 -34.01 17.78
C ASN A 874 -13.67 -35.06 16.76
N ASP A 875 -12.36 -35.18 16.53
CA ASP A 875 -11.72 -36.02 15.48
C ASP A 875 -12.24 -35.72 14.05
N VAL A 876 -12.52 -34.44 13.77
CA VAL A 876 -13.08 -33.97 12.48
C VAL A 876 -12.09 -33.08 11.74
N THR A 877 -11.96 -33.26 10.42
CA THR A 877 -11.27 -32.29 9.55
C THR A 877 -12.29 -31.43 8.81
N TYR A 878 -12.44 -30.18 9.26
CA TYR A 878 -13.24 -29.15 8.60
C TYR A 878 -12.58 -28.72 7.28
N LYS A 879 -13.39 -28.47 6.24
CA LYS A 879 -12.95 -28.11 4.87
C LYS A 879 -13.85 -27.03 4.28
N LYS A 880 -13.61 -26.63 3.01
CA LYS A 880 -14.50 -25.76 2.21
C LYS A 880 -15.98 -26.18 2.37
N ASN A 881 -16.88 -25.20 2.42
CA ASN A 881 -18.33 -25.31 2.67
C ASN A 881 -18.78 -25.77 4.07
N SER A 882 -17.87 -26.05 5.02
CA SER A 882 -18.25 -26.28 6.43
C SER A 882 -18.53 -24.98 7.20
N GLU A 883 -19.15 -25.06 8.38
CA GLU A 883 -19.38 -23.87 9.23
C GLU A 883 -18.07 -23.19 9.66
N CYS A 884 -16.99 -23.95 9.84
CA CYS A 884 -15.64 -23.42 10.09
C CYS A 884 -15.11 -22.61 8.88
N HIS A 885 -15.42 -23.03 7.65
CA HIS A 885 -15.10 -22.26 6.44
C HIS A 885 -15.95 -20.98 6.34
N LYS A 886 -17.26 -21.05 6.63
CA LYS A 886 -18.11 -19.84 6.69
C LYS A 886 -17.61 -18.86 7.75
N ALA A 887 -17.14 -19.36 8.90
CA ALA A 887 -16.56 -18.55 9.95
C ALA A 887 -15.27 -17.83 9.53
N THR A 888 -14.41 -18.47 8.72
CA THR A 888 -13.21 -17.81 8.18
C THR A 888 -13.51 -16.84 7.02
N VAL A 889 -14.52 -17.11 6.18
CA VAL A 889 -15.03 -16.15 5.18
C VAL A 889 -15.60 -14.89 5.85
N VAL A 890 -16.31 -15.01 6.98
CA VAL A 890 -16.75 -13.84 7.77
C VAL A 890 -15.57 -13.09 8.42
N GLY A 891 -14.48 -13.79 8.74
CA GLY A 891 -13.23 -13.14 9.17
C GLY A 891 -12.59 -12.32 8.05
N ASP A 892 -12.52 -12.89 6.85
CA ASP A 892 -11.88 -12.24 5.70
C ASP A 892 -12.68 -11.06 5.16
N THR A 893 -14.02 -11.19 5.08
CA THR A 893 -14.91 -10.06 4.69
C THR A 893 -14.94 -8.90 5.70
N VAL A 894 -14.43 -9.10 6.92
CA VAL A 894 -14.07 -8.01 7.86
C VAL A 894 -12.64 -7.50 7.60
N GLY A 895 -11.74 -8.37 7.15
CA GLY A 895 -10.36 -8.10 6.77
C GLY A 895 -10.16 -7.32 5.46
N ASP A 896 -11.08 -7.42 4.51
CA ASP A 896 -11.04 -6.74 3.21
C ASP A 896 -10.91 -5.20 3.33
N PRO A 897 -11.85 -4.48 3.98
CA PRO A 897 -11.71 -3.04 4.22
C PRO A 897 -10.50 -2.68 5.10
N PHE A 898 -9.91 -3.65 5.81
CA PHE A 898 -8.67 -3.46 6.58
C PHE A 898 -7.42 -3.57 5.68
N LYS A 899 -7.31 -4.60 4.82
CA LYS A 899 -6.08 -4.96 4.08
C LYS A 899 -5.88 -4.25 2.74
N ASP A 900 -6.97 -3.84 2.07
CA ASP A 900 -6.90 -3.27 0.72
C ASP A 900 -7.34 -1.80 0.65
N VAL A 901 -8.14 -1.34 1.63
CA VAL A 901 -8.64 0.05 1.67
C VAL A 901 -7.97 0.86 2.78
N SER A 902 -8.28 0.55 4.04
CA SER A 902 -7.93 1.44 5.16
C SER A 902 -6.45 1.36 5.52
N GLY A 903 -5.94 0.15 5.81
CA GLY A 903 -4.54 -0.11 6.17
C GLY A 903 -3.51 0.48 5.20
N PRO A 904 -3.58 0.21 3.88
CA PRO A 904 -2.65 0.81 2.93
C PRO A 904 -2.84 2.32 2.78
N SER A 905 -4.09 2.83 2.71
CA SER A 905 -4.33 4.28 2.54
C SER A 905 -3.80 5.12 3.71
N LEU A 906 -3.76 4.57 4.93
CA LEU A 906 -3.14 5.23 6.08
C LEU A 906 -1.64 5.51 5.87
N ASN A 907 -0.93 4.67 5.12
CA ASN A 907 0.49 4.91 4.82
C ASN A 907 0.65 6.17 3.94
N VAL A 908 -0.22 6.35 2.95
CA VAL A 908 -0.27 7.54 2.08
C VAL A 908 -0.74 8.78 2.84
N LEU A 909 -1.75 8.67 3.72
CA LEU A 909 -2.24 9.75 4.58
C LEU A 909 -1.10 10.44 5.34
N ILE A 910 -0.23 9.67 6.00
CA ILE A 910 0.87 10.18 6.83
C ILE A 910 1.90 10.95 5.98
N LYS A 911 2.30 10.37 4.83
CA LYS A 911 3.24 10.99 3.89
C LYS A 911 2.64 12.26 3.27
N LEU A 912 1.37 12.23 2.85
CA LEU A 912 0.65 13.37 2.28
C LEU A 912 0.58 14.54 3.27
N MET A 913 0.20 14.29 4.53
CA MET A 913 0.17 15.37 5.54
C MET A 913 1.56 15.98 5.78
N SER A 914 2.61 15.16 5.71
CA SER A 914 4.00 15.60 5.88
C SER A 914 4.51 16.43 4.70
N ILE A 915 4.21 16.03 3.45
CA ILE A 915 4.62 16.80 2.26
C ILE A 915 3.80 18.08 2.07
N VAL A 916 2.49 18.07 2.40
CA VAL A 916 1.66 19.30 2.45
C VAL A 916 2.26 20.29 3.45
N SER A 917 2.64 19.81 4.63
CA SER A 917 3.28 20.62 5.67
C SER A 917 4.60 21.23 5.17
N LEU A 918 5.45 20.44 4.50
CA LEU A 918 6.70 20.91 3.90
C LEU A 918 6.47 21.98 2.82
N VAL A 919 5.45 21.82 1.96
CA VAL A 919 5.09 22.82 0.94
C VAL A 919 4.62 24.13 1.56
N ILE A 920 3.81 24.10 2.63
CA ILE A 920 3.36 25.33 3.32
C ILE A 920 4.40 25.91 4.31
N ALA A 921 5.51 25.20 4.56
CA ALA A 921 6.53 25.60 5.54
C ALA A 921 7.08 27.04 5.36
N PRO A 922 7.43 27.50 4.15
CA PRO A 922 7.97 28.85 3.95
C PRO A 922 6.98 29.96 4.28
N PHE A 923 5.68 29.69 4.14
CA PHE A 923 4.61 30.64 4.44
C PHE A 923 4.39 30.77 5.94
N LEU A 924 4.33 29.63 6.65
CA LEU A 924 4.25 29.62 8.10
C LEU A 924 5.46 30.33 8.71
N LYS A 925 6.65 30.16 8.13
CA LYS A 925 7.83 30.97 8.47
C LYS A 925 7.56 32.46 8.24
N ALA A 926 7.32 32.90 7.01
CA ALA A 926 7.15 34.30 6.64
C ALA A 926 6.01 35.05 7.36
N ILE A 927 5.04 34.33 7.97
CA ILE A 927 3.92 34.90 8.73
C ILE A 927 4.18 34.88 10.25
N TYR A 928 5.05 33.99 10.76
CA TYR A 928 5.22 33.76 12.20
C TYR A 928 6.66 33.85 12.73
N SER A 929 7.66 34.16 11.90
CA SER A 929 9.03 34.52 12.31
C SER A 929 9.36 35.96 11.93
#